data_AF-A0A9X0Y8G3-F1
#
_entry.id   AF-A0A9X0Y8G3-F1
#
_cell.length_a   1.000
_cell.length_b   1.000
_cell.length_c   1.000
_cell.angle_alpha   90.00
_cell.angle_beta   90.00
_cell.angle_gamma   90.00
#
_symmetry.space_group_name_H-M   'P 1'
#
loop_
_entity.id
_entity.type
_entity.pdbx_description
1 polymer ?
#
loop_
_entity_poly.entity_id
_entity_poly.type
_entity_poly.pdbx_seq_one_letter_code
_entity_poly.pdbx_strand_id
1 'polypeptide(L)'
;MNEGAVMMAGHEPDARGSALDLSFASGRNRLSAEQTARLLRLRVPRPATLPAPVMSGPRKGLYVIYRTWHVLLDENLYRLNLLSDGSVAVIDPFDASRQGPFVKADAQGHWSVDLNLRLRGGMPPKRIAAERQRKAQRKIQLEDQWHDFLAQQVPLQRAADIAQSVMERSEQDTRFTPQQLAAQRRQFDAALQRQTAQYQALLESVDERLELGIALPAQTVLAFMENTINNARKSVVMAEKDRAQLYLANSRFTTSGLPLPYIIAREYTRYLGFIKELSDINERAMVSLDLRDRHLASLYSQGAEGIKVFERLTADRPEAEISFFSVAGLQLMTLRALTVKQASIGLLEGLDALIDPLRVQVRSHSELKTLELSPVELREALESLVEQYGQALDGLQGIREVNAEELEPHYFDKMFTLIERFYTDASQQLANEIKPEPKPRKRPPKRPKISTGRPQKKLIKTHAGAVLIGDLKPAGTRYPTEAVEIHAEDDQQLIATYLRDNGAWRVLPSPSPPQPAAPARPLNVVKGEARKLFAMLEEHFKRAERYKTLCRYPQEIEELMNQDAIRLDTVAGELDKAILAQPTESRLAADQALVEAMREGVLRLKRKGHELRTALSLALPPTHGNLQFLFDQQLIQVARLGERIALTGTRKDFIQEYAINDRRGYPLWYAHFHYATANTPKADYGVAHLKTIAQRKQSYYSLLDTAHSPQAVVDVHRAMLGKNLAERWFLPLAP
;
A
#
# COMPACT_ATOMS: atom_id res chain seq x y z
N MET A 1 -35.59 -16.99 -42.96
CA MET A 1 -34.78 -17.23 -44.17
C MET A 1 -34.28 -15.88 -44.62
N ASN A 2 -33.01 -15.57 -44.38
CA ASN A 2 -32.36 -14.38 -44.95
C ASN A 2 -31.51 -14.87 -46.11
N GLU A 3 -31.79 -14.36 -47.30
CA GLU A 3 -31.08 -14.69 -48.54
C GLU A 3 -29.64 -14.18 -48.46
N GLY A 4 -28.68 -15.10 -48.63
CA GLY A 4 -27.27 -14.77 -48.73
C GLY A 4 -26.94 -14.27 -50.13
N ALA A 5 -26.18 -13.17 -50.21
CA ALA A 5 -25.71 -12.62 -51.47
C ALA A 5 -24.90 -13.65 -52.29
N VAL A 6 -25.28 -13.83 -53.56
CA VAL A 6 -24.53 -14.62 -54.54
C VAL A 6 -23.38 -13.76 -55.09
N MET A 7 -22.14 -14.25 -54.97
CA MET A 7 -20.95 -13.59 -55.54
C MET A 7 -20.42 -14.35 -56.76
N MET A 8 -20.10 -13.61 -57.82
CA MET A 8 -19.44 -14.10 -59.04
C MET A 8 -17.94 -14.37 -58.80
N ALA A 9 -17.39 -15.35 -59.53
CA ALA A 9 -15.98 -15.68 -59.46
C ALA A 9 -15.09 -14.55 -60.02
N GLY A 10 -14.23 -13.96 -59.18
CA GLY A 10 -13.12 -13.10 -59.63
C GLY A 10 -12.93 -11.73 -58.97
N HIS A 11 -13.54 -11.43 -57.82
CA HIS A 11 -13.24 -10.21 -57.04
C HIS A 11 -12.94 -10.53 -55.57
N GLU A 12 -11.81 -10.05 -55.04
CA GLU A 12 -11.48 -10.09 -53.61
C GLU A 12 -12.22 -8.97 -52.83
N PRO A 13 -12.70 -9.23 -51.60
CA PRO A 13 -13.02 -8.17 -50.65
C PRO A 13 -11.75 -7.61 -50.02
N ASP A 14 -11.77 -6.32 -49.69
CA ASP A 14 -10.71 -5.60 -48.97
C ASP A 14 -10.27 -6.34 -47.69
N ALA A 15 -9.00 -6.75 -47.65
CA ALA A 15 -8.44 -7.69 -46.66
C ALA A 15 -8.25 -7.11 -45.24
N ARG A 16 -8.86 -5.95 -44.92
CA ARG A 16 -8.71 -5.23 -43.65
C ARG A 16 -9.83 -5.45 -42.63
N GLY A 17 -10.74 -6.40 -42.84
CA GLY A 17 -11.85 -6.67 -41.90
C GLY A 17 -12.26 -8.13 -41.70
N SER A 18 -11.63 -9.11 -42.34
CA SER A 18 -12.03 -10.52 -42.25
C SER A 18 -11.26 -11.30 -41.17
N ALA A 19 -11.99 -12.02 -40.31
CA ALA A 19 -11.46 -12.98 -39.35
C ALA A 19 -10.99 -14.30 -39.99
N LEU A 20 -11.11 -14.46 -41.31
CA LEU A 20 -10.67 -15.62 -42.08
C LEU A 20 -9.42 -15.27 -42.89
N ASP A 21 -8.43 -16.17 -42.91
CA ASP A 21 -7.30 -16.10 -43.82
C ASP A 21 -7.67 -16.78 -45.14
N LEU A 22 -7.96 -15.96 -46.13
CA LEU A 22 -8.31 -16.40 -47.49
C LEU A 22 -7.09 -16.41 -48.42
N SER A 23 -5.90 -16.02 -47.94
CA SER A 23 -4.76 -15.73 -48.80
C SER A 23 -4.26 -16.93 -49.61
N PHE A 24 -4.37 -18.14 -49.06
CA PHE A 24 -4.02 -19.41 -49.71
C PHE A 24 -5.12 -20.47 -49.61
N ALA A 25 -6.34 -20.11 -49.19
CA ALA A 25 -7.46 -21.04 -49.12
C ALA A 25 -7.97 -21.35 -50.55
N SER A 26 -8.35 -22.61 -50.81
CA SER A 26 -8.90 -23.02 -52.12
C SER A 26 -9.90 -24.14 -51.99
N GLY A 27 -11.15 -23.88 -52.39
CA GLY A 27 -12.23 -24.88 -52.43
C GLY A 27 -12.05 -25.97 -53.49
N ARG A 28 -11.15 -25.75 -54.47
CA ARG A 28 -10.80 -26.75 -55.50
C ARG A 28 -9.56 -27.57 -55.13
N ASN A 29 -9.01 -27.35 -53.92
CA ASN A 29 -7.78 -27.97 -53.41
C ASN A 29 -6.60 -27.87 -54.40
N ARG A 30 -6.52 -26.74 -55.11
CA ARG A 30 -5.42 -26.39 -56.04
C ARG A 30 -5.11 -24.90 -55.90
N LEU A 31 -3.83 -24.54 -55.97
CA LEU A 31 -3.39 -23.14 -55.98
C LEU A 31 -3.91 -22.43 -57.24
N SER A 32 -4.40 -21.20 -57.09
CA SER A 32 -4.66 -20.31 -58.22
C SER A 32 -3.36 -19.81 -58.84
N ALA A 33 -3.39 -19.29 -60.07
CA ALA A 33 -2.20 -18.72 -60.70
C ALA A 33 -1.57 -17.60 -59.85
N GLU A 34 -2.38 -16.80 -59.17
CA GLU A 34 -1.93 -15.74 -58.26
C GLU A 34 -1.31 -16.30 -56.98
N GLN A 35 -1.92 -17.31 -56.37
CA GLN A 35 -1.36 -17.98 -55.19
C GLN A 35 -0.02 -18.66 -55.51
N THR A 36 0.09 -19.29 -56.68
CA THR A 36 1.35 -19.87 -57.18
C THR A 36 2.42 -18.80 -57.36
N ALA A 37 2.09 -17.65 -57.97
CA ALA A 37 3.03 -16.54 -58.14
C ALA A 37 3.49 -15.98 -56.79
N ARG A 38 2.60 -15.88 -55.80
CA ARG A 38 2.92 -15.43 -54.44
C ARG A 38 3.81 -16.43 -53.69
N LEU A 39 3.52 -17.73 -53.79
CA LEU A 39 4.36 -18.77 -53.20
C LEU A 39 5.77 -18.73 -53.80
N LEU A 40 5.89 -18.67 -55.13
CA LEU A 40 7.18 -18.63 -55.82
C LEU A 40 8.08 -17.45 -55.40
N ARG A 41 7.52 -16.33 -54.93
CA ARG A 41 8.30 -15.19 -54.41
C ARG A 41 9.01 -15.50 -53.08
N LEU A 42 8.56 -16.51 -52.35
CA LEU A 42 9.13 -16.93 -51.06
C LEU A 42 10.21 -18.01 -51.21
N ARG A 43 10.52 -18.44 -52.44
CA ARG A 43 11.50 -19.50 -52.69
C ARG A 43 12.89 -19.05 -52.29
N VAL A 44 13.69 -20.00 -51.80
CA VAL A 44 15.11 -19.79 -51.50
C VAL A 44 16.00 -20.55 -52.48
N PRO A 45 17.26 -20.13 -52.69
CA PRO A 45 18.20 -20.87 -53.52
C PRO A 45 18.37 -22.31 -53.04
N ARG A 46 18.24 -23.27 -53.97
CA ARG A 46 18.47 -24.69 -53.72
C ARG A 46 19.97 -24.98 -53.79
N PRO A 47 20.57 -25.62 -52.77
CA PRO A 47 21.98 -26.01 -52.82
C PRO A 47 22.22 -27.09 -53.89
N ALA A 48 23.44 -27.16 -54.43
CA ALA A 48 23.81 -28.10 -55.50
C ALA A 48 23.57 -29.57 -55.10
N THR A 49 23.73 -29.90 -53.82
CA THR A 49 23.34 -31.18 -53.21
C THR A 49 22.44 -30.91 -52.00
N LEU A 50 21.23 -31.49 -52.01
CA LEU A 50 20.34 -31.43 -50.85
C LEU A 50 20.84 -32.42 -49.78
N PRO A 51 20.82 -32.04 -48.49
CA PRO A 51 21.11 -32.97 -47.41
C PRO A 51 20.03 -34.06 -47.32
N ALA A 52 20.30 -35.15 -46.60
CA ALA A 52 19.29 -36.17 -46.33
C ALA A 52 18.10 -35.55 -45.57
N PRO A 53 16.84 -35.80 -46.00
CA PRO A 53 15.68 -35.34 -45.27
C PRO A 53 15.55 -36.08 -43.93
N VAL A 54 14.80 -35.50 -43.00
CA VAL A 54 14.43 -36.19 -41.75
C VAL A 54 13.63 -37.45 -42.09
N MET A 55 14.08 -38.60 -41.57
CA MET A 55 13.56 -39.91 -41.98
C MET A 55 12.37 -40.42 -41.15
N SER A 56 12.10 -39.83 -39.98
CA SER A 56 11.06 -40.30 -39.06
C SER A 56 10.47 -39.20 -38.18
N GLY A 57 9.33 -39.49 -37.55
CA GLY A 57 8.64 -38.57 -36.65
C GLY A 57 7.84 -37.46 -37.35
N PRO A 58 7.33 -36.47 -36.60
CA PRO A 58 6.41 -35.44 -37.12
C PRO A 58 7.05 -34.46 -38.12
N ARG A 59 8.36 -34.57 -38.38
CA ARG A 59 9.11 -33.71 -39.31
C ARG A 59 9.65 -34.49 -40.51
N LYS A 60 9.20 -35.74 -40.68
CA LYS A 60 9.60 -36.60 -41.80
C LYS A 60 9.45 -35.86 -43.12
N GLY A 61 10.48 -35.89 -43.97
CA GLY A 61 10.51 -35.21 -45.26
C GLY A 61 10.99 -33.76 -45.26
N LEU A 62 11.24 -33.14 -44.09
CA LEU A 62 11.84 -31.80 -44.01
C LEU A 62 13.37 -31.85 -44.05
N TYR A 63 13.98 -30.75 -44.48
CA TYR A 63 15.43 -30.57 -44.55
C TYR A 63 15.92 -29.56 -43.50
N VAL A 64 17.12 -29.78 -42.97
CA VAL A 64 17.83 -28.78 -42.16
C VAL A 64 19.01 -28.28 -42.96
N ILE A 65 18.95 -27.02 -43.39
CA ILE A 65 19.97 -26.37 -44.21
C ILE A 65 20.39 -25.09 -43.47
N TYR A 66 21.69 -24.89 -43.23
CA TYR A 66 22.23 -23.79 -42.42
C TYR A 66 21.50 -23.60 -41.07
N ARG A 67 21.25 -24.70 -40.34
CA ARG A 67 20.53 -24.73 -39.04
C ARG A 67 19.08 -24.22 -39.06
N THR A 68 18.46 -24.13 -40.23
CA THR A 68 17.05 -23.72 -40.36
C THR A 68 16.24 -24.76 -41.13
N TRP A 69 14.95 -24.83 -40.80
CA TRP A 69 14.03 -25.81 -41.39
C TRP A 69 13.61 -25.39 -42.79
N HIS A 70 13.60 -26.36 -43.70
CA HIS A 70 13.19 -26.16 -45.08
C HIS A 70 12.28 -27.29 -45.55
N VAL A 71 11.39 -26.95 -46.49
CA VAL A 71 10.53 -27.89 -47.19
C VAL A 71 10.74 -27.76 -48.69
N LEU A 72 10.74 -28.90 -49.37
CA LEU A 72 10.70 -28.96 -50.82
C LEU A 72 9.23 -29.10 -51.24
N LEU A 73 8.70 -28.11 -51.97
CA LEU A 73 7.37 -28.15 -52.56
C LEU A 73 7.54 -28.09 -54.07
N ASP A 74 7.11 -29.13 -54.76
CA ASP A 74 7.47 -29.40 -56.16
C ASP A 74 9.00 -29.36 -56.33
N GLU A 75 9.53 -28.43 -57.13
CA GLU A 75 10.98 -28.26 -57.36
C GLU A 75 11.60 -27.08 -56.59
N ASN A 76 10.80 -26.35 -55.82
CA ASN A 76 11.22 -25.13 -55.14
C ASN A 76 11.40 -25.36 -53.64
N LEU A 77 12.47 -24.79 -53.09
CA LEU A 77 12.82 -24.89 -51.68
C LEU A 77 12.29 -23.67 -50.92
N TYR A 78 11.73 -23.88 -49.74
CA TYR A 78 11.15 -22.82 -48.90
C TYR A 78 11.64 -22.93 -47.46
N ARG A 79 11.91 -21.79 -46.82
CA ARG A 79 12.25 -21.73 -45.40
C ARG A 79 11.00 -21.80 -44.54
N LEU A 80 11.08 -22.55 -43.44
CA LEU A 80 9.98 -22.79 -42.53
C LEU A 80 10.20 -22.15 -41.16
N ASN A 81 9.09 -21.77 -40.53
CA ASN A 81 9.00 -21.57 -39.09
C ASN A 81 8.14 -22.67 -38.47
N LEU A 82 8.65 -23.27 -37.39
CA LEU A 82 7.92 -24.24 -36.58
C LEU A 82 7.28 -23.49 -35.42
N LEU A 83 5.97 -23.33 -35.44
CA LEU A 83 5.26 -22.57 -34.42
C LEU A 83 5.05 -23.42 -33.17
N SER A 84 4.92 -22.76 -32.02
CA SER A 84 4.74 -23.41 -30.71
C SER A 84 3.47 -24.27 -30.60
N ASP A 85 2.52 -24.11 -31.53
CA ASP A 85 1.29 -24.90 -31.62
C ASP A 85 1.41 -26.13 -32.54
N GLY A 86 2.60 -26.40 -33.08
CA GLY A 86 2.90 -27.54 -33.95
C GLY A 86 2.55 -27.33 -35.42
N SER A 87 2.02 -26.16 -35.80
CA SER A 87 1.83 -25.80 -37.19
C SER A 87 3.14 -25.35 -37.84
N VAL A 88 3.24 -25.55 -39.16
CA VAL A 88 4.44 -25.26 -39.94
C VAL A 88 4.05 -24.28 -41.04
N ALA A 89 4.73 -23.14 -41.09
CA ALA A 89 4.47 -22.10 -42.07
C ALA A 89 5.73 -21.77 -42.87
N VAL A 90 5.55 -21.51 -44.16
CA VAL A 90 6.59 -20.88 -44.98
C VAL A 90 6.79 -19.46 -44.46
N ILE A 91 8.03 -18.98 -44.42
CA ILE A 91 8.35 -17.60 -44.04
C ILE A 91 9.08 -16.88 -45.17
N ASP A 92 8.96 -15.56 -45.17
CA ASP A 92 9.76 -14.72 -46.06
C ASP A 92 11.26 -14.85 -45.69
N PRO A 93 12.14 -15.14 -46.66
CA PRO A 93 13.56 -15.32 -46.39
C PRO A 93 14.27 -14.04 -45.94
N PHE A 94 13.72 -12.85 -46.24
CA PHE A 94 14.27 -11.54 -45.87
C PHE A 94 13.62 -10.93 -44.63
N ASP A 95 12.44 -11.41 -44.22
CA ASP A 95 11.72 -10.96 -43.02
C ASP A 95 10.96 -12.11 -42.35
N ALA A 96 11.56 -12.74 -41.33
CA ALA A 96 10.97 -13.89 -40.64
C ALA A 96 9.67 -13.58 -39.88
N SER A 97 9.30 -12.30 -39.72
CA SER A 97 8.01 -11.90 -39.14
C SER A 97 6.85 -12.01 -40.14
N ARG A 98 7.15 -12.04 -41.45
CA ARG A 98 6.16 -12.22 -42.52
C ARG A 98 5.97 -13.70 -42.81
N GLN A 99 4.78 -14.19 -42.48
CA GLN A 99 4.38 -15.57 -42.74
C GLN A 99 3.75 -15.71 -44.12
N GLY A 100 4.24 -16.70 -44.86
CA GLY A 100 3.61 -17.25 -46.04
C GLY A 100 2.58 -18.34 -45.68
N PRO A 101 2.23 -19.22 -46.63
CA PRO A 101 1.22 -20.24 -46.36
C PRO A 101 1.69 -21.30 -45.37
N PHE A 102 0.72 -21.89 -44.68
CA PHE A 102 0.94 -23.11 -43.91
C PHE A 102 1.19 -24.31 -44.82
N VAL A 103 1.96 -25.27 -44.32
CA VAL A 103 2.23 -26.55 -44.99
C VAL A 103 1.83 -27.71 -44.09
N LYS A 104 1.46 -28.82 -44.70
CA LYS A 104 1.09 -30.06 -44.02
C LYS A 104 1.76 -31.26 -44.67
N ALA A 105 2.10 -32.26 -43.87
CA ALA A 105 2.60 -33.54 -44.33
C ALA A 105 1.45 -34.56 -44.48
N ASP A 106 1.54 -35.43 -45.47
CA ASP A 106 0.78 -36.69 -45.50
C ASP A 106 1.40 -37.75 -44.55
N ALA A 107 0.78 -38.93 -44.47
CA ALA A 107 1.27 -40.03 -43.63
C ALA A 107 2.63 -40.59 -44.08
N GLN A 108 3.03 -40.33 -45.32
CA GLN A 108 4.27 -40.78 -45.93
C GLN A 108 5.42 -39.78 -45.72
N GLY A 109 5.10 -38.53 -45.36
CA GLY A 109 6.04 -37.44 -45.15
C GLY A 109 6.19 -36.51 -46.36
N HIS A 110 5.27 -36.55 -47.33
CA HIS A 110 5.23 -35.59 -48.42
C HIS A 110 4.51 -34.32 -47.97
N TRP A 111 5.13 -33.18 -48.22
CA TRP A 111 4.61 -31.89 -47.79
C TRP A 111 3.86 -31.20 -48.92
N SER A 112 2.76 -30.56 -48.57
CA SER A 112 1.95 -29.75 -49.49
C SER A 112 1.48 -28.48 -48.79
N VAL A 113 1.09 -27.48 -49.57
CA VAL A 113 0.48 -26.27 -49.03
C VAL A 113 -0.88 -26.63 -48.40
N ASP A 114 -1.13 -26.13 -47.19
CA ASP A 114 -2.41 -26.32 -46.51
C ASP A 114 -3.45 -25.32 -47.05
N LEU A 115 -4.21 -25.74 -48.06
CA LEU A 115 -5.24 -24.92 -48.74
C LEU A 115 -6.58 -24.83 -47.99
N ASN A 116 -6.63 -25.29 -46.75
CA ASN A 116 -7.84 -25.24 -45.94
C ASN A 116 -8.15 -23.81 -45.45
N LEU A 117 -9.44 -23.49 -45.34
CA LEU A 117 -9.90 -22.23 -44.76
C LEU A 117 -9.47 -22.15 -43.28
N ARG A 118 -8.75 -21.09 -42.89
CA ARG A 118 -8.33 -20.86 -41.49
C ARG A 118 -8.89 -19.54 -40.97
N LEU A 119 -9.15 -19.47 -39.66
CA LEU A 119 -9.46 -18.21 -38.97
C LEU A 119 -8.15 -17.48 -38.65
N ARG A 120 -8.03 -16.20 -39.02
CA ARG A 120 -7.01 -15.29 -38.50
C ARG A 120 -7.24 -15.15 -36.99
N GLY A 121 -6.41 -15.84 -36.20
CA GLY A 121 -6.50 -15.86 -34.73
C GLY A 121 -7.41 -16.95 -34.13
N GLY A 122 -7.92 -17.89 -34.92
CA GLY A 122 -8.68 -19.03 -34.39
C GLY A 122 -7.78 -20.03 -33.67
N MET A 123 -8.06 -20.31 -32.40
CA MET A 123 -7.29 -21.27 -31.59
C MET A 123 -7.39 -22.70 -32.14
N PRO A 124 -6.27 -23.45 -32.27
CA PRO A 124 -6.29 -24.82 -32.79
C PRO A 124 -7.18 -25.78 -31.96
N PRO A 125 -7.82 -26.80 -32.57
CA PRO A 125 -8.67 -27.78 -31.87
C PRO A 125 -7.98 -28.48 -30.70
N LYS A 126 -6.66 -28.71 -30.78
CA LYS A 126 -5.85 -29.27 -29.70
C LYS A 126 -5.77 -28.35 -28.47
N ARG A 127 -5.75 -27.03 -28.64
CA ARG A 127 -5.82 -26.07 -27.53
C ARG A 127 -7.20 -26.05 -26.88
N ILE A 128 -8.28 -26.16 -27.68
CA ILE A 128 -9.64 -26.26 -27.14
C ILE A 128 -9.81 -27.55 -26.32
N ALA A 129 -9.28 -28.68 -26.81
CA ALA A 129 -9.30 -29.94 -26.07
C ALA A 129 -8.46 -29.87 -24.77
N ALA A 130 -7.25 -29.30 -24.83
CA ALA A 130 -6.40 -29.13 -23.66
C ALA A 130 -7.02 -28.20 -22.61
N GLU A 131 -7.64 -27.09 -23.02
CA GLU A 131 -8.32 -26.17 -22.12
C GLU A 131 -9.59 -26.79 -21.52
N ARG A 132 -10.35 -27.55 -22.31
CA ARG A 132 -11.49 -28.34 -21.80
C ARG A 132 -11.04 -29.38 -20.78
N GLN A 133 -9.94 -30.08 -21.04
CA GLN A 133 -9.36 -31.05 -20.12
C GLN A 133 -8.88 -30.39 -18.84
N ARG A 134 -8.19 -29.25 -18.93
CA ARG A 134 -7.78 -28.44 -17.76
C ARG A 134 -8.99 -28.03 -16.93
N LYS A 135 -10.04 -27.48 -17.57
CA LYS A 135 -11.27 -27.10 -16.87
C LYS A 135 -11.98 -28.30 -16.24
N ALA A 136 -12.03 -29.45 -16.93
CA ALA A 136 -12.60 -30.68 -16.38
C ALA A 136 -11.81 -31.19 -15.16
N GLN A 137 -10.49 -31.21 -15.22
CA GLN A 137 -9.63 -31.56 -14.09
C GLN A 137 -9.82 -30.59 -12.92
N ARG A 138 -9.94 -29.29 -13.20
CA ARG A 138 -10.18 -28.29 -12.15
C ARG A 138 -11.55 -28.45 -11.50
N LYS A 139 -12.59 -28.80 -12.27
CA LYS A 139 -13.91 -29.14 -11.71
C LYS A 139 -13.83 -30.32 -10.75
N ILE A 140 -13.14 -31.40 -11.14
CA ILE A 140 -12.94 -32.57 -10.27
C ILE A 140 -12.24 -32.15 -8.96
N GLN A 141 -11.15 -31.38 -9.04
CA GLN A 141 -10.46 -30.88 -7.84
C GLN A 141 -11.38 -30.06 -6.91
N LEU A 142 -12.25 -29.22 -7.49
CA LEU A 142 -13.20 -28.41 -6.74
C LEU A 142 -14.35 -29.28 -6.17
N GLU A 143 -14.81 -30.30 -6.89
CA GLU A 143 -15.78 -31.26 -6.38
C GLU A 143 -15.19 -32.09 -5.24
N ASP A 144 -13.95 -32.56 -5.36
CA ASP A 144 -13.21 -33.26 -4.30
C ASP A 144 -13.06 -32.38 -3.06
N GLN A 145 -12.68 -31.11 -3.23
CA GLN A 145 -12.62 -30.13 -2.13
C GLN A 145 -13.96 -29.98 -1.40
N TRP A 146 -15.08 -30.03 -2.13
CA TRP A 146 -16.42 -29.98 -1.55
C TRP A 146 -16.78 -31.25 -0.77
N HIS A 147 -16.44 -32.43 -1.31
CA HIS A 147 -16.65 -33.71 -0.60
C HIS A 147 -15.79 -33.81 0.67
N ASP A 148 -14.54 -33.36 0.60
CA ASP A 148 -13.64 -33.29 1.75
C ASP A 148 -14.21 -32.39 2.85
N PHE A 149 -14.76 -31.23 2.47
CA PHE A 149 -15.46 -30.36 3.41
C PHE A 149 -16.63 -31.06 4.09
N LEU A 150 -17.52 -31.71 3.31
CA LEU A 150 -18.68 -32.43 3.86
C LEU A 150 -18.27 -33.53 4.85
N ALA A 151 -17.19 -34.26 4.55
CA ALA A 151 -16.64 -35.28 5.43
C ALA A 151 -16.06 -34.69 6.73
N GLN A 152 -15.43 -33.51 6.65
CA GLN A 152 -14.76 -32.87 7.79
C GLN A 152 -15.67 -31.94 8.62
N GLN A 153 -16.81 -31.51 8.10
CA GLN A 153 -17.68 -30.52 8.75
C GLN A 153 -18.10 -30.95 10.17
N VAL A 154 -18.63 -32.16 10.32
CA VAL A 154 -19.10 -32.67 11.61
C VAL A 154 -17.95 -32.91 12.59
N PRO A 155 -16.83 -33.56 12.21
CA PRO A 155 -15.65 -33.67 13.06
C PRO A 155 -15.11 -32.33 13.56
N LEU A 156 -15.00 -31.33 12.68
CA LEU A 156 -14.47 -30.01 13.04
C LEU A 156 -15.42 -29.25 13.97
N GLN A 157 -16.73 -29.31 13.71
CA GLN A 157 -17.73 -28.74 14.61
C GLN A 157 -17.64 -29.36 16.00
N ARG A 158 -17.62 -30.71 16.07
CA ARG A 158 -17.51 -31.43 17.34
C ARG A 158 -16.22 -31.07 18.09
N ALA A 159 -15.10 -30.94 17.39
CA ALA A 159 -13.84 -30.54 18.00
C ALA A 159 -13.92 -29.13 18.61
N ALA A 160 -14.54 -28.17 17.92
CA ALA A 160 -14.76 -26.82 18.43
C ALA A 160 -15.70 -26.81 19.64
N ASP A 161 -16.80 -27.57 19.60
CA ASP A 161 -17.78 -27.67 20.70
C ASP A 161 -17.15 -28.29 21.96
N ILE A 162 -16.37 -29.36 21.80
CA ILE A 162 -15.64 -29.99 22.91
C ILE A 162 -14.62 -29.01 23.49
N ALA A 163 -13.82 -28.35 22.66
CA ALA A 163 -12.81 -27.41 23.12
C ALA A 163 -13.45 -26.21 23.85
N GLN A 164 -14.57 -25.69 23.34
CA GLN A 164 -15.36 -24.66 24.00
C GLN A 164 -15.85 -25.14 25.38
N SER A 165 -16.47 -26.31 25.43
CA SER A 165 -17.03 -26.89 26.66
C SER A 165 -15.95 -27.19 27.71
N VAL A 166 -14.76 -27.61 27.29
CA VAL A 166 -13.62 -27.82 28.20
C VAL A 166 -13.13 -26.48 28.73
N MET A 167 -12.91 -25.49 27.85
CA MET A 167 -12.47 -24.15 28.24
C MET A 167 -13.44 -23.50 29.24
N GLU A 168 -14.74 -23.50 28.97
CA GLU A 168 -15.76 -22.89 29.84
C GLU A 168 -15.81 -23.57 31.21
N ARG A 169 -15.75 -24.91 31.26
CA ARG A 169 -15.71 -25.65 32.54
C ARG A 169 -14.42 -25.39 33.31
N SER A 170 -13.27 -25.34 32.63
CA SER A 170 -12.00 -25.00 33.25
C SER A 170 -12.00 -23.59 33.83
N GLU A 171 -12.60 -22.60 33.15
CA GLU A 171 -12.71 -21.22 33.66
C GLU A 171 -13.54 -21.11 34.95
N GLN A 172 -14.47 -22.03 35.19
CA GLN A 172 -15.29 -22.08 36.41
C GLN A 172 -14.62 -22.85 37.56
N ASP A 173 -13.54 -23.59 37.29
CA ASP A 173 -12.87 -24.44 38.26
C ASP A 173 -11.62 -23.75 38.82
N THR A 174 -11.66 -23.38 40.09
CA THR A 174 -10.60 -22.65 40.79
C THR A 174 -9.29 -23.42 40.91
N ARG A 175 -9.26 -24.72 40.57
CA ARG A 175 -8.04 -25.54 40.58
C ARG A 175 -7.13 -25.27 39.37
N PHE A 176 -7.66 -24.68 38.31
CA PHE A 176 -6.87 -24.37 37.12
C PHE A 176 -6.04 -23.11 37.33
N THR A 177 -4.74 -23.20 37.05
CA THR A 177 -3.84 -22.04 37.04
C THR A 177 -4.12 -21.15 35.83
N PRO A 178 -3.77 -19.85 35.87
CA PRO A 178 -3.94 -18.96 34.72
C PRO A 178 -3.26 -19.44 33.43
N GLN A 179 -2.09 -20.10 33.56
CA GLN A 179 -1.39 -20.68 32.42
C GLN A 179 -2.16 -21.86 31.80
N GLN A 180 -2.77 -22.71 32.63
CA GLN A 180 -3.60 -23.80 32.14
C GLN A 180 -4.88 -23.26 31.48
N LEU A 181 -5.51 -22.21 32.03
CA LEU A 181 -6.66 -21.55 31.41
C LEU A 181 -6.30 -20.95 30.05
N ALA A 182 -5.14 -20.29 29.94
CA ALA A 182 -4.63 -19.78 28.67
C ALA A 182 -4.40 -20.91 27.64
N ALA A 183 -3.87 -22.06 28.07
CA ALA A 183 -3.73 -23.21 27.20
C ALA A 183 -5.08 -23.72 26.67
N GLN A 184 -6.12 -23.78 27.52
CA GLN A 184 -7.47 -24.16 27.07
C GLN A 184 -8.06 -23.18 26.06
N ARG A 185 -7.89 -21.87 26.29
CA ARG A 185 -8.30 -20.83 25.32
C ARG A 185 -7.58 -20.97 23.98
N ARG A 186 -6.27 -21.23 23.99
CA ARG A 186 -5.49 -21.46 22.75
C ARG A 186 -5.95 -22.73 22.01
N GLN A 187 -6.33 -23.79 22.71
CA GLN A 187 -6.88 -25.00 22.08
C GLN A 187 -8.22 -24.73 21.41
N PHE A 188 -9.11 -23.98 22.07
CA PHE A 188 -10.37 -23.57 21.49
C PHE A 188 -10.18 -22.65 20.27
N ASP A 189 -9.32 -21.64 20.38
CA ASP A 189 -8.97 -20.76 19.26
C ASP A 189 -8.40 -21.56 18.08
N ALA A 190 -7.50 -22.51 18.32
CA ALA A 190 -6.97 -23.38 17.26
C ALA A 190 -8.06 -24.23 16.58
N ALA A 191 -9.08 -24.70 17.31
CA ALA A 191 -10.21 -25.40 16.73
C ALA A 191 -11.06 -24.48 15.83
N LEU A 192 -11.31 -23.24 16.26
CA LEU A 192 -12.01 -22.22 15.47
C LEU A 192 -11.23 -21.87 14.19
N GLN A 193 -9.90 -21.74 14.28
CA GLN A 193 -9.05 -21.43 13.12
C GLN A 193 -9.08 -22.55 12.08
N ARG A 194 -9.04 -23.83 12.48
CA ARG A 194 -9.17 -24.97 11.55
C ARG A 194 -10.51 -24.97 10.83
N GLN A 195 -11.59 -24.70 11.56
CA GLN A 195 -12.94 -24.64 10.99
C GLN A 195 -13.07 -23.46 10.01
N THR A 196 -12.51 -22.31 10.39
CA THR A 196 -12.49 -21.08 9.58
C THR A 196 -11.70 -21.26 8.29
N ALA A 197 -10.54 -21.93 8.34
CA ALA A 197 -9.72 -22.21 7.16
C ALA A 197 -10.49 -23.01 6.09
N GLN A 198 -11.33 -23.96 6.50
CA GLN A 198 -12.20 -24.71 5.58
C GLN A 198 -13.26 -23.82 4.92
N TYR A 199 -13.91 -22.94 5.68
CA TYR A 199 -14.88 -22.00 5.12
C TYR A 199 -14.22 -21.02 4.14
N GLN A 200 -13.03 -20.50 4.49
CA GLN A 200 -12.30 -19.58 3.62
C GLN A 200 -11.88 -20.24 2.30
N ALA A 201 -11.35 -21.47 2.36
CA ALA A 201 -10.94 -22.20 1.15
C ALA A 201 -12.10 -22.42 0.17
N LEU A 202 -13.33 -22.59 0.68
CA LEU A 202 -14.53 -22.68 -0.16
C LEU A 202 -14.97 -21.30 -0.66
N LEU A 203 -14.95 -20.27 0.18
CA LEU A 203 -15.30 -18.89 -0.20
C LEU A 203 -14.38 -18.34 -1.29
N GLU A 204 -13.08 -18.64 -1.24
CA GLU A 204 -12.09 -18.24 -2.26
C GLU A 204 -12.34 -18.91 -3.62
N SER A 205 -13.05 -20.04 -3.64
CA SER A 205 -13.37 -20.79 -4.87
C SER A 205 -14.72 -20.40 -5.50
N VAL A 206 -15.50 -19.49 -4.90
CA VAL A 206 -16.88 -19.17 -5.33
C VAL A 206 -16.93 -18.66 -6.77
N ASP A 207 -16.10 -17.67 -7.11
CA ASP A 207 -16.09 -17.08 -8.46
C ASP A 207 -15.62 -18.09 -9.51
N GLU A 208 -14.57 -18.87 -9.19
CA GLU A 208 -14.06 -19.92 -10.07
C GLU A 208 -15.12 -21.01 -10.33
N ARG A 209 -15.85 -21.44 -9.29
CA ARG A 209 -16.93 -22.41 -9.40
C ARG A 209 -18.10 -21.88 -10.25
N LEU A 210 -18.42 -20.60 -10.10
CA LEU A 210 -19.44 -19.93 -10.92
C LEU A 210 -19.03 -19.95 -12.40
N GLU A 211 -17.79 -19.56 -12.72
CA GLU A 211 -17.25 -19.57 -14.08
C GLU A 211 -17.21 -20.98 -14.70
N LEU A 212 -16.96 -22.00 -13.87
CA LEU A 212 -16.93 -23.40 -14.29
C LEU A 212 -18.32 -24.05 -14.33
N GLY A 213 -19.39 -23.37 -13.90
CA GLY A 213 -20.75 -23.91 -13.91
C GLY A 213 -21.01 -24.99 -12.85
N ILE A 214 -20.25 -24.97 -11.75
CA ILE A 214 -20.42 -25.83 -10.56
C ILE A 214 -20.62 -24.95 -9.31
N ALA A 215 -21.45 -23.92 -9.45
CA ALA A 215 -21.66 -22.89 -8.45
C ALA A 215 -22.18 -23.47 -7.12
N LEU A 216 -21.68 -22.94 -6.01
CA LEU A 216 -22.22 -23.26 -4.68
C LEU A 216 -23.60 -22.59 -4.50
N PRO A 217 -24.53 -23.20 -3.75
CA PRO A 217 -25.79 -22.57 -3.40
C PRO A 217 -25.54 -21.25 -2.65
N ALA A 218 -26.28 -20.19 -2.98
CA ALA A 218 -26.09 -18.87 -2.37
C ALA A 218 -26.23 -18.91 -0.84
N GLN A 219 -27.17 -19.69 -0.31
CA GLN A 219 -27.35 -19.86 1.14
C GLN A 219 -26.11 -20.47 1.81
N THR A 220 -25.43 -21.41 1.14
CA THR A 220 -24.19 -22.02 1.64
C THR A 220 -23.08 -20.99 1.72
N VAL A 221 -22.94 -20.13 0.69
CA VAL A 221 -21.96 -19.03 0.68
C VAL A 221 -22.22 -18.06 1.84
N LEU A 222 -23.47 -17.65 2.04
CA LEU A 222 -23.85 -16.78 3.16
C LEU A 222 -23.57 -17.43 4.53
N ALA A 223 -23.88 -18.73 4.68
CA ALA A 223 -23.61 -19.46 5.91
C ALA A 223 -22.10 -19.56 6.22
N PHE A 224 -21.25 -19.75 5.22
CA PHE A 224 -19.80 -19.75 5.41
C PHE A 224 -19.25 -18.38 5.81
N MET A 225 -19.76 -17.30 5.22
CA MET A 225 -19.40 -15.94 5.64
C MET A 225 -19.82 -15.67 7.09
N GLU A 226 -21.05 -16.05 7.45
CA GLU A 226 -21.56 -15.91 8.81
C GLU A 226 -20.75 -16.73 9.83
N ASN A 227 -20.49 -18.00 9.56
CA ASN A 227 -19.71 -18.86 10.46
C ASN A 227 -18.28 -18.33 10.63
N THR A 228 -17.69 -17.81 9.56
CA THR A 228 -16.38 -17.14 9.62
C THR A 228 -16.41 -15.91 10.53
N ILE A 229 -17.43 -15.05 10.42
CA ILE A 229 -17.62 -13.88 11.28
C ILE A 229 -17.79 -14.29 12.76
N ASN A 230 -18.59 -15.33 13.02
CA ASN A 230 -18.84 -15.82 14.37
C ASN A 230 -17.59 -16.42 15.01
N ASN A 231 -16.84 -17.23 14.27
CA ASN A 231 -15.57 -17.80 14.74
C ASN A 231 -14.54 -16.71 14.99
N ALA A 232 -14.40 -15.75 14.07
CA ALA A 232 -13.51 -14.61 14.24
C ALA A 232 -13.83 -13.81 15.52
N ARG A 233 -15.11 -13.53 15.80
CA ARG A 233 -15.52 -12.85 17.04
C ARG A 233 -15.15 -13.64 18.30
N LYS A 234 -15.35 -14.97 18.30
CA LYS A 234 -14.95 -15.83 19.42
C LYS A 234 -13.42 -15.79 19.63
N SER A 235 -12.63 -15.85 18.56
CA SER A 235 -11.16 -15.72 18.61
C SER A 235 -10.72 -14.37 19.18
N VAL A 236 -11.38 -13.26 18.83
CA VAL A 236 -11.11 -11.94 19.42
C VAL A 236 -11.33 -11.97 20.93
N VAL A 237 -12.46 -12.52 21.40
CA VAL A 237 -12.73 -12.64 22.84
C VAL A 237 -11.64 -13.46 23.55
N MET A 238 -11.12 -14.52 22.92
CA MET A 238 -10.00 -15.30 23.48
C MET A 238 -8.72 -14.47 23.60
N ALA A 239 -8.39 -13.71 22.57
CA ALA A 239 -7.24 -12.81 22.60
C ALA A 239 -7.40 -11.70 23.65
N GLU A 240 -8.60 -11.14 23.85
CA GLU A 240 -8.87 -10.15 24.90
C GLU A 240 -8.70 -10.73 26.30
N LYS A 241 -9.20 -11.96 26.54
CA LYS A 241 -8.98 -12.68 27.81
C LYS A 241 -7.49 -12.93 28.06
N ASP A 242 -6.73 -13.33 27.04
CA ASP A 242 -5.29 -13.52 27.16
C ASP A 242 -4.57 -12.20 27.46
N ARG A 243 -4.96 -11.09 26.80
CA ARG A 243 -4.40 -9.76 27.05
C ARG A 243 -4.67 -9.30 28.48
N ALA A 244 -5.90 -9.45 28.97
CA ALA A 244 -6.28 -9.11 30.33
C ALA A 244 -5.44 -9.90 31.35
N GLN A 245 -5.28 -11.20 31.12
CA GLN A 245 -4.44 -12.04 31.99
C GLN A 245 -2.96 -11.62 31.95
N LEU A 246 -2.44 -11.27 30.77
CA LEU A 246 -1.07 -10.80 30.59
C LEU A 246 -0.84 -9.49 31.37
N TYR A 247 -1.79 -8.55 31.28
CA TYR A 247 -1.74 -7.28 32.03
C TYR A 247 -1.79 -7.50 33.55
N LEU A 248 -2.62 -8.43 34.02
CA LEU A 248 -2.67 -8.79 35.44
C LEU A 248 -1.34 -9.40 35.93
N ALA A 249 -0.76 -10.32 35.16
CA ALA A 249 0.51 -10.96 35.49
C ALA A 249 1.70 -9.98 35.47
N ASN A 250 1.56 -8.87 34.74
CA ASN A 250 2.59 -7.86 34.53
C ASN A 250 2.14 -6.46 34.97
N SER A 251 1.35 -6.36 36.04
CA SER A 251 0.80 -5.09 36.55
C SER A 251 1.86 -4.01 36.81
N ARG A 252 3.11 -4.41 37.05
CA ARG A 252 4.26 -3.50 37.14
C ARG A 252 4.50 -2.67 35.87
N PHE A 253 4.13 -3.15 34.68
CA PHE A 253 4.32 -2.43 33.42
C PHE A 253 3.06 -1.69 32.95
N THR A 254 1.91 -1.91 33.60
CA THR A 254 0.62 -1.37 33.14
C THR A 254 -0.04 -0.43 34.15
N THR A 255 0.10 -0.67 35.45
CA THR A 255 -0.59 0.06 36.52
C THR A 255 0.32 0.52 37.66
N SER A 256 1.64 0.52 37.44
CA SER A 256 2.60 1.00 38.45
C SER A 256 2.49 2.51 38.68
N GLY A 257 2.58 2.93 39.94
CA GLY A 257 2.69 4.34 40.32
C GLY A 257 4.05 4.97 40.05
N LEU A 258 5.03 4.20 39.56
CA LEU A 258 6.33 4.70 39.11
C LEU A 258 6.31 4.97 37.59
N PRO A 259 7.05 5.98 37.09
CA PRO A 259 7.16 6.23 35.66
C PRO A 259 7.67 5.00 34.91
N LEU A 260 6.96 4.58 33.86
CA LEU A 260 7.29 3.38 33.08
C LEU A 260 8.75 3.33 32.59
N PRO A 261 9.37 4.43 32.09
CA PRO A 261 10.77 4.38 31.67
C PRO A 261 11.74 4.00 32.80
N TYR A 262 11.45 4.39 34.05
CA TYR A 262 12.26 4.02 35.21
C TYR A 262 12.21 2.51 35.49
N ILE A 263 11.02 1.90 35.33
CA ILE A 263 10.82 0.46 35.52
C ILE A 263 11.54 -0.31 34.41
N ILE A 264 11.37 0.14 33.16
CA ILE A 264 12.01 -0.45 31.97
C ILE A 264 13.53 -0.46 32.13
N ALA A 265 14.14 0.64 32.59
CA ALA A 265 15.59 0.72 32.76
C ALA A 265 16.17 -0.35 33.73
N ARG A 266 15.38 -0.84 34.68
CA ARG A 266 15.81 -1.83 35.69
C ARG A 266 15.38 -3.26 35.36
N GLU A 267 14.28 -3.42 34.63
CA GLU A 267 13.67 -4.73 34.34
C GLU A 267 13.50 -4.98 32.82
N TYR A 268 14.39 -4.41 32.00
CA TYR A 268 14.28 -4.39 30.54
C TYR A 268 14.00 -5.76 29.91
N THR A 269 14.73 -6.81 30.33
CA THR A 269 14.53 -8.18 29.81
C THR A 269 13.12 -8.71 30.09
N ARG A 270 12.55 -8.41 31.28
CA ARG A 270 11.18 -8.81 31.64
C ARG A 270 10.15 -8.01 30.85
N TYR A 271 10.40 -6.70 30.70
CA TYR A 271 9.56 -5.83 29.88
C TYR A 271 9.53 -6.30 28.41
N LEU A 272 10.68 -6.66 27.83
CA LEU A 272 10.73 -7.23 26.48
C LEU A 272 9.93 -8.52 26.36
N GLY A 273 10.00 -9.43 27.36
CA GLY A 273 9.19 -10.64 27.38
C GLY A 273 7.68 -10.33 27.35
N PHE A 274 7.26 -9.38 28.20
CA PHE A 274 5.88 -8.90 28.24
C PHE A 274 5.41 -8.30 26.91
N ILE A 275 6.20 -7.40 26.32
CA ILE A 275 5.85 -6.73 25.05
C ILE A 275 5.81 -7.72 23.88
N LYS A 276 6.68 -8.75 23.85
CA LYS A 276 6.63 -9.80 22.83
C LYS A 276 5.32 -10.59 22.92
N GLU A 277 4.93 -11.02 24.12
CA GLU A 277 3.68 -11.75 24.30
C GLU A 277 2.45 -10.88 23.99
N LEU A 278 2.49 -9.60 24.34
CA LEU A 278 1.45 -8.64 23.97
C LEU A 278 1.33 -8.48 22.45
N SER A 279 2.46 -8.41 21.73
CA SER A 279 2.50 -8.35 20.28
C SER A 279 1.82 -9.56 19.64
N ASP A 280 2.11 -10.77 20.12
CA ASP A 280 1.53 -12.01 19.59
C ASP A 280 0.01 -12.07 19.83
N ILE A 281 -0.47 -11.59 20.98
CA ILE A 281 -1.91 -11.52 21.30
C ILE A 281 -2.61 -10.51 20.38
N ASN A 282 -2.04 -9.32 20.22
CA ASN A 282 -2.60 -8.27 19.37
C ASN A 282 -2.66 -8.72 17.90
N GLU A 283 -1.63 -9.39 17.39
CA GLU A 283 -1.60 -9.90 16.02
C GLU A 283 -2.73 -10.90 15.75
N ARG A 284 -2.97 -11.84 16.68
CA ARG A 284 -4.13 -12.76 16.58
C ARG A 284 -5.46 -12.02 16.56
N ALA A 285 -5.65 -11.06 17.46
CA ALA A 285 -6.87 -10.25 17.50
C ALA A 285 -7.07 -9.47 16.20
N MET A 286 -6.01 -8.84 15.68
CA MET A 286 -6.06 -8.08 14.42
C MET A 286 -6.42 -8.95 13.21
N VAL A 287 -5.86 -10.16 13.11
CA VAL A 287 -6.20 -11.12 12.03
C VAL A 287 -7.69 -11.48 12.09
N SER A 288 -8.21 -11.80 13.28
CA SER A 288 -9.63 -12.12 13.44
C SER A 288 -10.55 -10.91 13.19
N LEU A 289 -10.18 -9.70 13.64
CA LEU A 289 -10.95 -8.48 13.39
C LEU A 289 -11.01 -8.14 11.91
N ASP A 290 -9.88 -8.23 11.20
CA ASP A 290 -9.81 -8.05 9.76
C ASP A 290 -10.71 -9.04 9.02
N LEU A 291 -10.66 -10.32 9.41
CA LEU A 291 -11.48 -11.36 8.81
C LEU A 291 -12.99 -11.10 9.01
N ARG A 292 -13.38 -10.72 10.24
CA ARG A 292 -14.74 -10.29 10.57
C ARG A 292 -15.19 -9.15 9.67
N ASP A 293 -14.39 -8.09 9.57
CA ASP A 293 -14.74 -6.86 8.86
C ASP A 293 -14.85 -7.09 7.35
N ARG A 294 -13.94 -7.87 6.76
CA ARG A 294 -14.00 -8.28 5.35
C ARG A 294 -15.26 -9.05 5.00
N HIS A 295 -15.64 -10.04 5.81
CA HIS A 295 -16.84 -10.84 5.54
C HIS A 295 -18.13 -10.10 5.83
N LEU A 296 -18.16 -9.18 6.81
CA LEU A 296 -19.29 -8.27 7.00
C LEU A 296 -19.51 -7.37 5.78
N ALA A 297 -18.44 -6.78 5.24
CA ALA A 297 -18.51 -5.99 4.02
C ALA A 297 -18.95 -6.84 2.81
N SER A 298 -18.44 -8.07 2.71
CA SER A 298 -18.82 -9.01 1.65
C SER A 298 -20.32 -9.37 1.71
N LEU A 299 -20.86 -9.73 2.89
CA LEU A 299 -22.29 -10.01 3.08
C LEU A 299 -23.17 -8.87 2.56
N TYR A 300 -22.82 -7.62 2.87
CA TYR A 300 -23.57 -6.45 2.41
C TYR A 300 -23.59 -6.31 0.88
N SER A 301 -22.60 -6.87 0.19
CA SER A 301 -22.52 -6.88 -1.27
C SER A 301 -23.27 -8.06 -1.93
N GLN A 302 -23.74 -9.05 -1.17
CA GLN A 302 -24.41 -10.28 -1.68
C GLN A 302 -25.93 -10.13 -1.91
N GLY A 303 -26.42 -8.92 -2.16
CA GLY A 303 -27.84 -8.65 -2.40
C GLY A 303 -28.72 -8.71 -1.15
N ALA A 304 -30.04 -8.85 -1.32
CA ALA A 304 -31.02 -8.69 -0.24
C ALA A 304 -30.85 -9.70 0.91
N GLU A 305 -30.59 -10.97 0.61
CA GLU A 305 -30.37 -12.00 1.64
C GLU A 305 -29.07 -11.77 2.41
N GLY A 306 -28.00 -11.35 1.73
CA GLY A 306 -26.75 -10.98 2.39
C GLY A 306 -26.91 -9.77 3.33
N ILE A 307 -27.69 -8.77 2.91
CA ILE A 307 -28.03 -7.61 3.76
C ILE A 307 -28.80 -8.04 5.00
N LYS A 308 -29.79 -8.95 4.90
CA LYS A 308 -30.51 -9.47 6.08
C LYS A 308 -29.58 -10.17 7.08
N VAL A 309 -28.63 -10.98 6.60
CA VAL A 309 -27.63 -11.64 7.45
C VAL A 309 -26.72 -10.59 8.10
N PHE A 310 -26.25 -9.61 7.33
CA PHE A 310 -25.46 -8.50 7.85
C PHE A 310 -26.20 -7.72 8.95
N GLU A 311 -27.46 -7.33 8.71
CA GLU A 311 -28.29 -6.62 9.67
C GLU A 311 -28.47 -7.43 10.95
N ARG A 312 -28.79 -8.73 10.84
CA ARG A 312 -28.89 -9.61 12.01
C ARG A 312 -27.56 -9.74 12.78
N LEU A 313 -26.43 -9.86 12.09
CA LEU A 313 -25.11 -9.98 12.72
C LEU A 313 -24.60 -8.67 13.32
N THR A 314 -25.21 -7.54 12.95
CA THR A 314 -24.82 -6.20 13.41
C THR A 314 -25.88 -5.54 14.28
N ALA A 315 -27.08 -6.08 14.39
CA ALA A 315 -28.10 -5.61 15.33
C ALA A 315 -27.59 -5.70 16.78
N ASP A 316 -27.91 -4.68 17.58
CA ASP A 316 -27.69 -4.62 19.03
C ASP A 316 -26.26 -4.90 19.51
N ARG A 317 -25.27 -4.74 18.63
CA ARG A 317 -23.86 -4.92 19.00
C ARG A 317 -23.41 -3.77 19.92
N PRO A 318 -22.63 -4.06 20.98
CA PRO A 318 -22.08 -3.03 21.86
C PRO A 318 -21.35 -1.95 21.07
N GLU A 319 -21.62 -0.69 21.40
CA GLU A 319 -20.95 0.43 20.74
C GLU A 319 -19.45 0.54 21.06
N ALA A 320 -19.01 -0.14 22.11
CA ALA A 320 -17.62 -0.30 22.55
C ALA A 320 -17.04 -1.67 22.14
N GLU A 321 -17.66 -2.37 21.19
CA GLU A 321 -17.05 -3.57 20.59
C GLU A 321 -15.67 -3.21 20.03
N ILE A 322 -14.65 -4.00 20.42
CA ILE A 322 -13.28 -3.76 19.99
C ILE A 322 -13.16 -3.76 18.47
N SER A 323 -12.44 -2.77 17.94
CA SER A 323 -12.22 -2.58 16.51
C SER A 323 -10.80 -2.96 16.11
N PHE A 324 -10.60 -3.21 14.80
CA PHE A 324 -9.27 -3.40 14.25
C PHE A 324 -8.33 -2.22 14.60
N PHE A 325 -8.82 -0.98 14.48
CA PHE A 325 -8.02 0.22 14.73
C PHE A 325 -7.61 0.35 16.20
N SER A 326 -8.49 -0.04 17.13
CA SER A 326 -8.19 -0.08 18.56
C SER A 326 -6.96 -0.98 18.83
N VAL A 327 -7.00 -2.23 18.39
CA VAL A 327 -5.88 -3.17 18.59
C VAL A 327 -4.65 -2.77 17.77
N ALA A 328 -4.83 -2.26 16.57
CA ALA A 328 -3.72 -1.85 15.71
C ALA A 328 -2.97 -0.63 16.26
N GLY A 329 -3.66 0.31 16.90
CA GLY A 329 -3.02 1.43 17.62
C GLY A 329 -2.16 0.94 18.78
N LEU A 330 -2.66 -0.02 19.58
CA LEU A 330 -1.88 -0.68 20.62
C LEU A 330 -0.69 -1.45 20.04
N GLN A 331 -0.90 -2.16 18.93
CA GLN A 331 0.15 -2.95 18.27
C GLN A 331 1.28 -2.07 17.73
N LEU A 332 0.95 -0.88 17.21
CA LEU A 332 1.94 0.09 16.78
C LEU A 332 2.88 0.49 17.92
N MET A 333 2.31 0.80 19.10
CA MET A 333 3.11 1.14 20.30
C MET A 333 3.90 -0.06 20.83
N THR A 334 3.35 -1.26 20.69
CA THR A 334 4.00 -2.51 21.10
C THR A 334 5.21 -2.81 20.22
N LEU A 335 5.06 -2.71 18.89
CA LEU A 335 6.13 -2.96 17.92
C LEU A 335 7.24 -1.91 18.00
N ARG A 336 6.90 -0.65 18.28
CA ARG A 336 7.87 0.42 18.53
C ARG A 336 8.95 0.00 19.53
N ALA A 337 8.56 -0.61 20.65
CA ALA A 337 9.49 -1.08 21.68
C ALA A 337 10.32 -2.32 21.28
N LEU A 338 9.84 -3.11 20.31
CA LEU A 338 10.52 -4.33 19.84
C LEU A 338 11.42 -4.10 18.63
N THR A 339 11.30 -2.94 17.99
CA THR A 339 11.92 -2.63 16.70
C THR A 339 13.43 -2.35 16.80
N VAL A 340 13.93 -1.99 17.99
CA VAL A 340 15.33 -1.62 18.19
C VAL A 340 16.04 -2.65 19.05
N LYS A 341 17.27 -2.99 18.67
CA LYS A 341 18.15 -3.84 19.48
C LYS A 341 18.44 -3.17 20.81
N GLN A 342 18.50 -3.95 21.89
CA GLN A 342 18.77 -3.42 23.24
C GLN A 342 20.01 -2.52 23.30
N ALA A 343 21.07 -2.84 22.56
CA ALA A 343 22.31 -2.08 22.52
C ALA A 343 22.21 -0.71 21.82
N SER A 344 21.07 -0.40 21.20
CA SER A 344 20.84 0.78 20.36
C SER A 344 19.64 1.59 20.83
N ILE A 345 19.28 1.52 22.12
CA ILE A 345 18.10 2.17 22.69
C ILE A 345 18.00 3.68 22.40
N GLY A 346 19.14 4.36 22.16
CA GLY A 346 19.16 5.76 21.74
C GLY A 346 18.56 6.04 20.36
N LEU A 347 18.27 5.02 19.54
CA LEU A 347 17.51 5.16 18.29
C LEU A 347 15.99 5.25 18.54
N LEU A 348 15.51 4.88 19.74
CA LEU A 348 14.08 4.92 20.05
C LEU A 348 13.51 6.34 20.01
N GLU A 349 14.27 7.38 20.37
CA GLU A 349 13.77 8.76 20.31
C GLU A 349 13.40 9.18 18.88
N GLY A 350 14.20 8.79 17.88
CA GLY A 350 13.90 9.05 16.47
C GLY A 350 12.67 8.28 15.98
N LEU A 351 12.50 7.03 16.44
CA LEU A 351 11.28 6.27 16.17
C LEU A 351 10.06 6.85 16.87
N ASP A 352 10.18 7.32 18.11
CA ASP A 352 9.10 7.93 18.88
C ASP A 352 8.60 9.20 18.17
N ALA A 353 9.50 10.01 17.63
CA ALA A 353 9.14 11.19 16.84
C ALA A 353 8.28 10.86 15.60
N LEU A 354 8.46 9.68 14.99
CA LEU A 354 7.67 9.22 13.85
C LEU A 354 6.36 8.52 14.27
N ILE A 355 6.41 7.76 15.36
CA ILE A 355 5.35 6.82 15.73
C ILE A 355 4.33 7.42 16.70
N ASP A 356 4.75 8.23 17.67
CA ASP A 356 3.85 8.81 18.66
C ASP A 356 2.78 9.74 18.03
N PRO A 357 3.09 10.59 17.03
CA PRO A 357 2.08 11.38 16.34
C PRO A 357 1.01 10.53 15.65
N LEU A 358 1.35 9.32 15.19
CA LEU A 358 0.40 8.44 14.52
C LEU A 358 -0.71 7.93 15.45
N ARG A 359 -0.55 7.99 16.78
CA ARG A 359 -1.59 7.56 17.72
C ARG A 359 -2.91 8.31 17.51
N VAL A 360 -2.83 9.64 17.38
CA VAL A 360 -4.02 10.47 17.14
C VAL A 360 -4.53 10.34 15.70
N GLN A 361 -3.65 10.01 14.75
CA GLN A 361 -4.03 9.76 13.35
C GLN A 361 -4.82 8.46 13.21
N VAL A 362 -4.31 7.36 13.76
CA VAL A 362 -5.00 6.05 13.81
C VAL A 362 -6.35 6.19 14.50
N ARG A 363 -6.42 6.98 15.59
CA ARG A 363 -7.70 7.24 16.25
C ARG A 363 -8.68 8.02 15.37
N SER A 364 -8.23 9.09 14.71
CA SER A 364 -9.05 9.86 13.78
C SER A 364 -9.50 9.01 12.58
N HIS A 365 -8.64 8.13 12.08
CA HIS A 365 -8.95 7.19 11.01
C HIS A 365 -10.04 6.17 11.44
N SER A 366 -9.99 5.69 12.69
CA SER A 366 -11.06 4.86 13.26
C SER A 366 -12.41 5.60 13.25
N GLU A 367 -12.43 6.86 13.67
CA GLU A 367 -13.65 7.68 13.71
C GLU A 367 -14.30 7.81 12.33
N LEU A 368 -13.52 7.88 11.23
CA LEU A 368 -14.06 7.92 9.87
C LEU A 368 -14.93 6.70 9.50
N LYS A 369 -14.80 5.56 10.19
CA LYS A 369 -15.63 4.38 9.93
C LYS A 369 -17.05 4.53 10.49
N THR A 370 -17.25 5.40 11.48
CA THR A 370 -18.55 5.57 12.16
C THR A 370 -19.14 6.97 12.00
N LEU A 371 -18.29 7.99 11.86
CA LEU A 371 -18.70 9.37 11.71
C LEU A 371 -19.06 9.68 10.26
N GLU A 372 -20.23 10.29 10.09
CA GLU A 372 -20.62 10.94 8.83
C GLU A 372 -20.04 12.36 8.81
N LEU A 373 -19.30 12.66 7.76
CA LEU A 373 -18.68 13.97 7.52
C LEU A 373 -19.19 14.51 6.19
N SER A 374 -19.18 15.82 6.02
CA SER A 374 -19.39 16.40 4.70
C SER A 374 -18.30 15.93 3.73
N PRO A 375 -18.55 15.90 2.40
CA PRO A 375 -17.54 15.50 1.42
C PRO A 375 -16.26 16.35 1.46
N VAL A 376 -16.35 17.59 1.94
CA VAL A 376 -15.20 18.49 2.12
C VAL A 376 -14.39 18.06 3.33
N GLU A 377 -15.02 17.90 4.50
CA GLU A 377 -14.38 17.46 5.74
C GLU A 377 -13.74 16.08 5.62
N LEU A 378 -14.44 15.14 4.97
CA LEU A 378 -13.93 13.79 4.72
C LEU A 378 -12.64 13.86 3.88
N ARG A 379 -12.64 14.69 2.83
CA ARG A 379 -11.47 14.85 1.96
C ARG A 379 -10.30 15.45 2.71
N GLU A 380 -10.52 16.51 3.50
CA GLU A 380 -9.47 17.14 4.31
C GLU A 380 -8.89 16.16 5.35
N ALA A 381 -9.73 15.36 6.01
CA ALA A 381 -9.28 14.32 6.92
C ALA A 381 -8.43 13.25 6.22
N LEU A 382 -8.88 12.76 5.06
CA LEU A 382 -8.16 11.75 4.27
C LEU A 382 -6.84 12.28 3.70
N GLU A 383 -6.81 13.53 3.22
CA GLU A 383 -5.58 14.20 2.78
C GLU A 383 -4.54 14.26 3.91
N SER A 384 -4.97 14.68 5.11
CA SER A 384 -4.11 14.70 6.29
C SER A 384 -3.61 13.30 6.65
N LEU A 385 -4.48 12.28 6.66
CA LEU A 385 -4.07 10.91 6.98
C LEU A 385 -3.03 10.37 5.98
N VAL A 386 -3.24 10.58 4.69
CA VAL A 386 -2.31 10.15 3.63
C VAL A 386 -0.97 10.86 3.76
N GLU A 387 -0.97 12.15 4.08
CA GLU A 387 0.23 12.92 4.37
C GLU A 387 0.99 12.37 5.59
N GLN A 388 0.31 12.19 6.71
CA GLN A 388 0.93 11.81 7.98
C GLN A 388 1.46 10.37 7.96
N TYR A 389 0.72 9.42 7.40
CA TYR A 389 1.23 8.05 7.24
C TYR A 389 2.36 7.98 6.22
N GLY A 390 2.28 8.75 5.13
CA GLY A 390 3.34 8.76 4.14
C GLY A 390 4.64 9.34 4.66
N GLN A 391 4.59 10.44 5.42
CA GLN A 391 5.75 11.01 6.12
C GLN A 391 6.38 9.98 7.06
N ALA A 392 5.58 9.31 7.89
CA ALA A 392 6.08 8.28 8.78
C ALA A 392 6.72 7.08 8.04
N LEU A 393 6.13 6.63 6.93
CA LEU A 393 6.72 5.55 6.10
C LEU A 393 8.05 5.95 5.50
N ASP A 394 8.17 7.19 5.02
CA ASP A 394 9.43 7.71 4.50
C ASP A 394 10.48 7.82 5.62
N GLY A 395 10.15 8.42 6.76
CA GLY A 395 11.04 8.50 7.91
C GLY A 395 11.53 7.12 8.36
N LEU A 396 10.63 6.14 8.43
CA LEU A 396 10.98 4.75 8.73
C LEU A 396 11.89 4.13 7.67
N GLN A 397 11.60 4.34 6.38
CA GLN A 397 12.49 3.86 5.33
C GLN A 397 13.88 4.51 5.43
N GLY A 398 13.97 5.79 5.80
CA GLY A 398 15.22 6.48 6.09
C GLY A 398 16.01 5.80 7.22
N ILE A 399 15.35 5.53 8.35
CA ILE A 399 15.95 4.80 9.48
C ILE A 399 16.39 3.38 9.05
N ARG A 400 15.60 2.69 8.22
CA ARG A 400 15.97 1.36 7.69
C ARG A 400 17.25 1.43 6.86
N GLU A 401 17.39 2.44 5.99
CA GLU A 401 18.57 2.58 5.13
C GLU A 401 19.82 3.03 5.89
N VAL A 402 19.67 3.92 6.88
CA VAL A 402 20.79 4.51 7.62
C VAL A 402 21.22 3.64 8.80
N ASN A 403 20.27 3.12 9.58
CA ASN A 403 20.50 2.45 10.86
C ASN A 403 20.18 0.94 10.86
N ALA A 404 20.19 0.28 9.69
CA ALA A 404 19.80 -1.13 9.52
C ALA A 404 20.36 -2.09 10.58
N GLU A 405 21.63 -1.94 10.95
CA GLU A 405 22.31 -2.83 11.89
C GLU A 405 21.79 -2.70 13.33
N GLU A 406 21.09 -1.62 13.64
CA GLU A 406 20.55 -1.31 14.96
C GLU A 406 19.11 -1.80 15.17
N LEU A 407 18.46 -2.24 14.08
CA LEU A 407 17.07 -2.67 14.06
C LEU A 407 16.92 -4.18 14.25
N GLU A 408 15.76 -4.57 14.78
CA GLU A 408 15.24 -5.94 14.78
C GLU A 408 14.32 -6.12 13.56
N PRO A 409 14.79 -6.71 12.43
CA PRO A 409 14.08 -6.64 11.15
C PRO A 409 12.67 -7.20 11.20
N HIS A 410 12.47 -8.31 11.93
CA HIS A 410 11.16 -8.94 12.06
C HIS A 410 10.08 -8.00 12.62
N TYR A 411 10.39 -7.24 13.67
CA TYR A 411 9.43 -6.31 14.29
C TYR A 411 9.34 -5.00 13.53
N PHE A 412 10.46 -4.51 12.99
CA PHE A 412 10.47 -3.34 12.12
C PHE A 412 9.54 -3.53 10.92
N ASP A 413 9.65 -4.67 10.24
CA ASP A 413 8.86 -4.97 9.04
C ASP A 413 7.37 -5.10 9.36
N LYS A 414 7.01 -5.70 10.50
CA LYS A 414 5.62 -5.72 10.99
C LYS A 414 5.09 -4.30 11.23
N MET A 415 5.89 -3.42 11.83
CA MET A 415 5.51 -2.03 12.10
C MET A 415 5.32 -1.25 10.80
N PHE A 416 6.28 -1.36 9.88
CA PHE A 416 6.23 -0.73 8.56
C PHE A 416 4.98 -1.17 7.79
N THR A 417 4.73 -2.49 7.71
CA THR A 417 3.57 -3.06 7.02
C THR A 417 2.24 -2.58 7.63
N LEU A 418 2.18 -2.41 8.95
CA LEU A 418 0.98 -1.91 9.62
C LEU A 418 0.67 -0.46 9.23
N ILE A 419 1.68 0.40 9.18
CA ILE A 419 1.52 1.81 8.76
C ILE A 419 1.20 1.87 7.26
N GLU A 420 1.86 1.04 6.44
CA GLU A 420 1.59 0.94 4.99
C GLU A 420 0.13 0.55 4.72
N ARG A 421 -0.42 -0.35 5.54
CA ARG A 421 -1.83 -0.71 5.48
C ARG A 421 -2.75 0.49 5.75
N PHE A 422 -2.44 1.32 6.75
CA PHE A 422 -3.23 2.54 7.02
C PHE A 422 -3.09 3.56 5.89
N TYR A 423 -1.87 3.76 5.38
CA TYR A 423 -1.60 4.62 4.23
C TYR A 423 -2.40 4.18 3.00
N THR A 424 -2.42 2.88 2.72
CA THR A 424 -3.14 2.31 1.57
C THR A 424 -4.65 2.47 1.73
N ASP A 425 -5.22 2.20 2.91
CA ASP A 425 -6.65 2.41 3.17
C ASP A 425 -7.04 3.88 3.01
N ALA A 426 -6.27 4.81 3.59
CA ALA A 426 -6.53 6.25 3.47
C ALA A 426 -6.38 6.74 2.02
N SER A 427 -5.34 6.29 1.31
CA SER A 427 -5.08 6.66 -0.10
C SER A 427 -6.17 6.15 -1.03
N GLN A 428 -6.64 4.91 -0.81
CA GLN A 428 -7.73 4.33 -1.58
C GLN A 428 -9.06 5.05 -1.31
N GLN A 429 -9.34 5.40 -0.07
CA GLN A 429 -10.53 6.20 0.28
C GLN A 429 -10.44 7.59 -0.37
N LEU A 430 -9.31 8.28 -0.27
CA LEU A 430 -9.10 9.60 -0.86
C LEU A 430 -9.23 9.56 -2.40
N ALA A 431 -8.62 8.58 -3.04
CA ALA A 431 -8.72 8.41 -4.49
C ALA A 431 -10.16 8.22 -4.95
N ASN A 432 -10.97 7.48 -4.19
CA ASN A 432 -12.39 7.30 -4.49
C ASN A 432 -13.21 8.58 -4.30
N GLU A 433 -12.83 9.46 -3.37
CA GLU A 433 -13.46 10.79 -3.20
C GLU A 433 -13.04 11.79 -4.29
N ILE A 434 -11.85 11.64 -4.88
CA ILE A 434 -11.35 12.49 -5.97
C ILE A 434 -11.87 12.03 -7.33
N LYS A 435 -11.78 10.73 -7.60
CA LYS A 435 -12.17 10.08 -8.85
C LYS A 435 -13.06 8.87 -8.52
N PRO A 436 -14.38 9.09 -8.34
CA PRO A 436 -15.32 8.02 -8.01
C PRO A 436 -15.34 6.91 -9.08
N GLU A 437 -15.50 5.67 -8.64
CA GLU A 437 -15.69 4.54 -9.57
C GLU A 437 -16.97 4.71 -10.41
N PRO A 438 -16.98 4.33 -11.70
CA PRO A 438 -18.16 4.46 -12.57
C PRO A 438 -19.40 3.73 -12.05
N LYS A 439 -19.19 2.66 -11.27
CA LYS A 439 -20.23 1.91 -10.56
C LYS A 439 -19.81 1.79 -9.09
N PRO A 440 -20.29 2.67 -8.20
CA PRO A 440 -19.88 2.63 -6.80
C PRO A 440 -20.32 1.32 -6.16
N ARG A 441 -19.38 0.64 -5.48
CA ARG A 441 -19.71 -0.52 -4.64
C ARG A 441 -20.69 -0.09 -3.54
N LYS A 442 -21.75 -0.86 -3.32
CA LYS A 442 -22.64 -0.66 -2.16
C LYS A 442 -21.82 -0.87 -0.90
N ARG A 443 -21.79 0.14 -0.02
CA ARG A 443 -21.13 0.07 1.28
C ARG A 443 -22.20 -0.02 2.37
N PRO A 444 -21.95 -0.76 3.46
CA PRO A 444 -22.80 -0.68 4.63
C PRO A 444 -22.97 0.79 5.05
N PRO A 445 -24.16 1.22 5.48
CA PRO A 445 -24.30 2.55 6.05
C PRO A 445 -23.36 2.67 7.25
N LYS A 446 -22.66 3.81 7.36
CA LYS A 446 -21.99 4.14 8.61
C LYS A 446 -23.09 4.24 9.66
N ARG A 447 -22.98 3.53 10.78
CA ARG A 447 -24.03 3.60 11.81
C ARG A 447 -24.15 5.06 12.26
N PRO A 448 -25.31 5.72 12.13
CA PRO A 448 -25.51 7.01 12.74
C PRO A 448 -25.50 6.80 14.26
N LYS A 449 -24.45 7.27 14.95
CA LYS A 449 -24.48 7.39 16.41
C LYS A 449 -25.14 8.71 16.78
N ILE A 450 -26.47 8.71 16.87
CA ILE A 450 -27.17 9.68 17.70
C ILE A 450 -27.85 8.89 18.83
N SER A 451 -27.04 8.46 19.79
CA SER A 451 -27.53 8.15 21.13
C SER A 451 -27.38 9.42 21.95
N THR A 452 -28.48 9.87 22.56
CA THR A 452 -28.53 11.00 23.48
C THR A 452 -27.55 10.80 24.64
N GLY A 453 -26.65 11.76 24.89
CA GLY A 453 -25.74 11.75 26.05
C GLY A 453 -24.25 11.53 25.76
N ARG A 454 -23.82 11.50 24.49
CA ARG A 454 -22.39 11.36 24.11
C ARG A 454 -21.70 12.69 23.78
N PRO A 455 -20.37 12.79 23.98
CA PRO A 455 -19.62 13.96 23.58
C PRO A 455 -19.71 14.16 22.06
N GLN A 456 -19.98 15.39 21.66
CA GLN A 456 -20.06 15.78 20.25
C GLN A 456 -18.68 15.62 19.60
N LYS A 457 -18.58 14.84 18.51
CA LYS A 457 -17.34 14.74 17.75
C LYS A 457 -17.09 16.04 17.00
N LYS A 458 -15.82 16.47 16.92
CA LYS A 458 -15.39 17.65 16.16
C LYS A 458 -14.14 17.33 15.36
N LEU A 459 -14.17 17.69 14.08
CA LEU A 459 -13.00 17.74 13.23
C LEU A 459 -12.26 19.06 13.47
N ILE A 460 -10.95 18.97 13.70
CA ILE A 460 -10.09 20.11 14.02
C ILE A 460 -8.86 20.15 13.11
N LYS A 461 -8.36 21.36 12.85
CA LYS A 461 -7.09 21.60 12.15
C LYS A 461 -6.07 22.16 13.12
N THR A 462 -5.01 21.40 13.35
CA THR A 462 -3.95 21.79 14.28
C THR A 462 -3.03 22.86 13.67
N HIS A 463 -2.27 23.57 14.49
CA HIS A 463 -1.21 24.48 14.00
C HIS A 463 -0.15 23.77 13.15
N ALA A 464 0.09 22.49 13.41
CA ALA A 464 1.00 21.66 12.62
C ALA A 464 0.40 21.22 11.27
N GLY A 465 -0.83 21.62 10.96
CA GLY A 465 -1.51 21.28 9.70
C GLY A 465 -2.25 19.94 9.70
N ALA A 466 -2.08 19.10 10.73
CA ALA A 466 -2.82 17.85 10.86
C ALA A 466 -4.31 18.09 11.10
N VAL A 467 -5.15 17.30 10.43
CA VAL A 467 -6.60 17.24 10.62
C VAL A 467 -6.93 16.05 11.52
N LEU A 468 -7.60 16.31 12.64
CA LEU A 468 -7.89 15.30 13.68
C LEU A 468 -9.37 15.29 14.04
N ILE A 469 -9.86 14.16 14.55
CA ILE A 469 -11.23 14.00 15.05
C ILE A 469 -11.17 13.59 16.52
N GLY A 470 -11.88 14.32 17.38
CA GLY A 470 -11.95 14.03 18.81
C GLY A 470 -13.25 14.49 19.47
N ASP A 471 -13.30 14.32 20.79
CA ASP A 471 -14.45 14.66 21.63
C ASP A 471 -14.41 16.15 22.00
N LEU A 472 -15.42 16.91 21.57
CA LEU A 472 -15.56 18.33 21.92
C LEU A 472 -15.89 18.49 23.41
N LYS A 473 -15.12 19.34 24.07
CA LYS A 473 -15.40 19.90 25.39
C LYS A 473 -15.71 21.39 25.25
N PRO A 474 -16.94 21.83 25.56
CA PRO A 474 -17.31 23.24 25.53
C PRO A 474 -16.43 24.08 26.47
N ALA A 475 -16.21 25.34 26.10
CA ALA A 475 -15.48 26.29 26.94
C ALA A 475 -16.14 26.43 28.33
N GLY A 476 -15.33 26.61 29.37
CA GLY A 476 -15.80 26.81 30.75
C GLY A 476 -16.21 25.54 31.50
N THR A 477 -16.16 24.36 30.88
CA THR A 477 -16.36 23.07 31.61
C THR A 477 -15.09 22.66 32.35
N ARG A 478 -14.00 22.38 31.62
CA ARG A 478 -12.68 22.03 32.14
C ARG A 478 -11.58 22.99 31.68
N TYR A 479 -11.77 23.61 30.52
CA TYR A 479 -10.77 24.43 29.84
C TYR A 479 -11.29 25.86 29.60
N PRO A 480 -10.41 26.87 29.56
CA PRO A 480 -10.82 28.26 29.37
C PRO A 480 -11.45 28.53 27.99
N THR A 481 -11.04 27.76 26.99
CA THR A 481 -11.57 27.81 25.62
C THR A 481 -12.19 26.46 25.26
N GLU A 482 -12.82 26.36 24.08
CA GLU A 482 -13.17 25.05 23.53
C GLU A 482 -11.93 24.15 23.50
N ALA A 483 -12.11 22.88 23.85
CA ALA A 483 -11.09 21.87 23.78
C ALA A 483 -11.59 20.64 23.02
N VAL A 484 -10.67 19.89 22.45
CA VAL A 484 -10.93 18.57 21.86
C VAL A 484 -10.00 17.56 22.51
N GLU A 485 -10.59 16.53 23.11
CA GLU A 485 -9.85 15.43 23.72
C GLU A 485 -9.88 14.22 22.79
N ILE A 486 -8.73 13.55 22.62
CA ILE A 486 -8.61 12.32 21.84
C ILE A 486 -8.25 11.20 22.81
N HIS A 487 -9.11 10.19 22.91
CA HIS A 487 -8.93 9.03 23.78
C HIS A 487 -8.62 7.78 22.97
N ALA A 488 -7.82 6.89 23.53
CA ALA A 488 -7.62 5.54 23.04
C ALA A 488 -8.96 4.78 23.07
N GLU A 489 -9.15 3.90 22.09
CA GLU A 489 -10.46 3.25 21.90
C GLU A 489 -10.66 2.06 22.84
N ASP A 490 -9.60 1.34 23.17
CA ASP A 490 -9.59 0.15 24.03
C ASP A 490 -9.81 0.46 25.51
N ASP A 491 -9.09 1.43 26.06
CA ASP A 491 -9.07 1.70 27.51
C ASP A 491 -9.54 3.11 27.90
N GLN A 492 -9.92 3.92 26.91
CA GLN A 492 -10.31 5.33 27.08
C GLN A 492 -9.20 6.21 27.68
N GLN A 493 -7.94 5.80 27.61
CA GLN A 493 -6.81 6.62 28.04
C GLN A 493 -6.73 7.88 27.18
N LEU A 494 -6.60 9.05 27.81
CA LEU A 494 -6.40 10.31 27.11
C LEU A 494 -5.05 10.29 26.37
N ILE A 495 -5.09 10.41 25.04
CA ILE A 495 -3.90 10.48 24.18
C ILE A 495 -3.42 11.93 24.09
N ALA A 496 -4.33 12.86 23.79
CA ALA A 496 -4.00 14.28 23.60
C ALA A 496 -5.21 15.18 23.85
N THR A 497 -4.93 16.43 24.26
CA THR A 497 -5.91 17.51 24.35
C THR A 497 -5.47 18.66 23.45
N TYR A 498 -6.41 19.24 22.71
CA TYR A 498 -6.18 20.39 21.85
C TYR A 498 -7.08 21.55 22.27
N LEU A 499 -6.51 22.74 22.44
CA LEU A 499 -7.22 23.97 22.78
C LEU A 499 -7.37 24.86 21.55
N ARG A 500 -8.54 25.47 21.40
CA ARG A 500 -8.79 26.44 20.32
C ARG A 500 -7.94 27.71 20.52
N ASP A 501 -7.22 28.11 19.49
CA ASP A 501 -6.33 29.27 19.47
C ASP A 501 -6.43 29.98 18.11
N ASN A 502 -7.01 31.19 18.07
CA ASN A 502 -7.09 32.06 16.88
C ASN A 502 -7.54 31.38 15.56
N GLY A 503 -8.51 30.46 15.66
CA GLY A 503 -9.06 29.75 14.49
C GLY A 503 -8.34 28.43 14.13
N ALA A 504 -7.21 28.13 14.79
CA ALA A 504 -6.53 26.85 14.74
C ALA A 504 -6.60 26.16 16.12
N TRP A 505 -5.93 25.01 16.24
CA TRP A 505 -5.91 24.20 17.46
C TRP A 505 -4.48 23.89 17.88
N ARG A 506 -4.16 24.20 19.14
CA ARG A 506 -2.84 23.95 19.75
C ARG A 506 -2.92 22.79 20.72
N VAL A 507 -1.96 21.88 20.66
CA VAL A 507 -1.84 20.79 21.64
C VAL A 507 -1.57 21.37 23.03
N LEU A 508 -2.27 20.86 24.03
CA LEU A 508 -1.96 21.09 25.44
C LEU A 508 -0.93 20.05 25.87
N PRO A 509 0.32 20.45 26.20
CA PRO A 509 1.32 19.50 26.65
C PRO A 509 0.86 18.81 27.94
N SER A 510 0.89 17.48 27.96
CA SER A 510 0.67 16.73 29.19
C SER A 510 1.88 16.95 30.11
N PRO A 511 1.69 17.35 31.38
CA PRO A 511 2.80 17.44 32.32
C PRO A 511 3.34 16.03 32.59
N SER A 512 4.55 15.73 32.09
CA SER A 512 5.28 14.53 32.49
C SER A 512 5.74 14.70 33.95
N PRO A 513 5.47 13.74 34.85
CA PRO A 513 6.00 13.80 36.20
C PRO A 513 7.54 13.89 36.15
N PRO A 514 8.17 14.69 37.03
CA PRO A 514 9.62 14.84 37.05
C PRO A 514 10.26 13.46 37.19
N GLN A 515 11.06 13.10 36.18
CA GLN A 515 11.71 11.81 36.14
C GLN A 515 12.98 11.87 37.00
N PRO A 516 13.23 10.89 37.89
CA PRO A 516 14.50 10.86 38.62
C PRO A 516 15.66 10.78 37.61
N ALA A 517 16.75 11.50 37.91
CA ALA A 517 17.93 11.50 37.06
C ALA A 517 18.42 10.06 36.84
N ALA A 518 18.67 9.69 35.59
CA ALA A 518 19.26 8.41 35.27
C ALA A 518 20.65 8.31 35.94
N PRO A 519 21.05 7.14 36.44
CA PRO A 519 22.37 6.97 37.03
C PRO A 519 23.46 7.25 35.97
N ALA A 520 24.51 7.97 36.39
CA ALA A 520 25.63 8.26 35.51
C ALA A 520 26.27 6.97 35.01
N ARG A 521 26.48 6.87 33.69
CA ARG A 521 27.08 5.70 33.05
C ARG A 521 28.61 5.76 33.23
N PRO A 522 29.30 4.62 33.44
CA PRO A 522 30.76 4.60 33.56
C PRO A 522 31.45 5.20 32.32
N LEU A 523 32.53 5.96 32.53
CA LEU A 523 33.24 6.68 31.45
C LEU A 523 33.64 5.75 30.30
N ASN A 524 34.13 4.55 30.59
CA ASN A 524 34.53 3.58 29.57
C ASN A 524 33.35 3.13 28.69
N VAL A 525 32.14 3.03 29.25
CA VAL A 525 30.92 2.66 28.51
C VAL A 525 30.53 3.78 27.56
N VAL A 526 30.40 5.01 28.08
CA VAL A 526 30.01 6.18 27.28
C VAL A 526 31.06 6.47 26.19
N LYS A 527 32.35 6.37 26.53
CA LYS A 527 33.45 6.51 25.57
C LYS A 527 33.43 5.45 24.47
N GLY A 528 33.10 4.21 24.80
CA GLY A 528 32.93 3.14 23.82
C GLY A 528 31.79 3.41 22.84
N GLU A 529 30.64 3.85 23.35
CA GLU A 529 29.49 4.24 22.53
C GLU A 529 29.80 5.47 21.66
N ALA A 530 30.40 6.51 22.24
CA ALA A 530 30.80 7.72 21.53
C ALA A 530 31.69 7.40 20.32
N ARG A 531 32.71 6.56 20.51
CA ARG A 531 33.59 6.09 19.43
C ARG A 531 32.82 5.33 18.34
N LYS A 532 31.90 4.45 18.74
CA LYS A 532 31.09 3.66 17.81
C LYS A 532 30.20 4.57 16.96
N LEU A 533 29.44 5.47 17.59
CA LEU A 533 28.56 6.40 16.89
C LEU A 533 29.32 7.33 15.96
N PHE A 534 30.43 7.91 16.44
CA PHE A 534 31.23 8.80 15.62
C PHE A 534 31.88 8.08 14.43
N ALA A 535 32.29 6.81 14.58
CA ALA A 535 32.82 6.02 13.48
C ALA A 535 31.79 5.70 12.38
N MET A 536 30.49 5.72 12.70
CA MET A 536 29.41 5.47 11.73
C MET A 536 29.02 6.71 10.92
N LEU A 537 29.46 7.90 11.33
CA LEU A 537 29.05 9.19 10.76
C LEU A 537 29.20 9.27 9.23
N GLU A 538 30.37 8.93 8.70
CA GLU A 538 30.62 9.01 7.25
C GLU A 538 29.79 7.99 6.46
N GLU A 539 29.52 6.82 7.04
CA GLU A 539 28.67 5.82 6.40
C GLU A 539 27.20 6.25 6.43
N HIS A 540 26.74 6.90 7.49
CA HIS A 540 25.40 7.48 7.57
C HIS A 540 25.19 8.54 6.48
N PHE A 541 26.17 9.41 6.22
CA PHE A 541 26.09 10.36 5.11
C PHE A 541 25.95 9.66 3.75
N LYS A 542 26.74 8.61 3.50
CA LYS A 542 26.65 7.84 2.26
C LYS A 542 25.31 7.13 2.12
N ARG A 543 24.76 6.61 3.21
CA ARG A 543 23.43 5.96 3.24
C ARG A 543 22.31 6.95 3.00
N ALA A 544 22.34 8.12 3.64
CA ALA A 544 21.38 9.18 3.40
C ALA A 544 21.37 9.62 1.93
N GLU A 545 22.54 9.75 1.30
CA GLU A 545 22.63 10.06 -0.14
C GLU A 545 22.04 8.96 -1.03
N ARG A 546 22.19 7.67 -0.66
CA ARG A 546 21.50 6.58 -1.38
C ARG A 546 19.99 6.68 -1.19
N TYR A 547 19.54 6.85 0.06
CA TYR A 547 18.13 6.94 0.43
C TYR A 547 17.42 8.12 -0.24
N LYS A 548 18.11 9.23 -0.52
CA LYS A 548 17.59 10.37 -1.29
C LYS A 548 16.81 9.94 -2.55
N THR A 549 17.26 8.90 -3.26
CA THR A 549 16.60 8.43 -4.49
C THR A 549 15.23 7.78 -4.26
N LEU A 550 14.93 7.38 -3.03
CA LEU A 550 13.69 6.71 -2.63
C LEU A 550 12.73 7.66 -1.89
N CYS A 551 13.27 8.73 -1.29
CA CYS A 551 12.54 9.69 -0.47
C CYS A 551 11.54 10.53 -1.30
N ARG A 552 10.30 10.60 -0.82
CA ARG A 552 9.16 11.34 -1.37
C ARG A 552 8.76 12.55 -0.53
N TYR A 553 9.11 12.57 0.77
CA TYR A 553 8.87 13.69 1.68
C TYR A 553 10.21 14.33 2.09
N PRO A 554 10.65 15.43 1.45
CA PRO A 554 11.98 16.01 1.66
C PRO A 554 12.31 16.38 3.11
N GLN A 555 11.31 16.68 3.93
CA GLN A 555 11.50 17.00 5.34
C GLN A 555 12.00 15.79 6.15
N GLU A 556 11.63 14.56 5.76
CA GLU A 556 11.94 13.35 6.53
C GLU A 556 13.43 12.98 6.45
N ILE A 557 14.11 13.31 5.34
CA ILE A 557 15.56 13.11 5.24
C ILE A 557 16.35 14.13 6.08
N GLU A 558 15.82 15.35 6.25
CA GLU A 558 16.42 16.33 7.16
C GLU A 558 16.18 15.92 8.61
N GLU A 559 14.97 15.45 8.93
CA GLU A 559 14.62 14.94 10.25
C GLU A 559 15.48 13.72 10.62
N LEU A 560 15.69 12.78 9.70
CA LEU A 560 16.60 11.64 9.90
C LEU A 560 18.01 12.09 10.31
N MET A 561 18.58 13.08 9.61
CA MET A 561 19.90 13.61 9.94
C MET A 561 19.89 14.42 11.24
N ASN A 562 18.80 15.12 11.55
CA ASN A 562 18.63 15.83 12.81
C ASN A 562 18.53 14.87 14.00
N GLN A 563 17.87 13.72 13.85
CA GLN A 563 17.79 12.68 14.87
C GLN A 563 19.15 12.07 15.16
N ASP A 564 19.93 11.73 14.12
CA ASP A 564 21.32 11.30 14.28
C ASP A 564 22.17 12.39 14.96
N ALA A 565 21.93 13.67 14.65
CA ALA A 565 22.62 14.80 15.27
C ALA A 565 22.27 14.93 16.76
N ILE A 566 20.99 14.81 17.13
CA ILE A 566 20.53 14.81 18.53
C ILE A 566 21.19 13.67 19.29
N ARG A 567 21.18 12.46 18.72
CA ARG A 567 21.80 11.29 19.35
C ARG A 567 23.30 11.47 19.58
N LEU A 568 24.01 12.00 18.58
CA LEU A 568 25.43 12.28 18.68
C LEU A 568 25.73 13.36 19.73
N ASP A 569 24.91 14.43 19.79
CA ASP A 569 25.04 15.51 20.76
C ASP A 569 24.77 15.05 22.20
N THR A 570 23.73 14.22 22.40
CA THR A 570 23.41 13.62 23.70
C THR A 570 24.59 12.80 24.23
N VAL A 571 25.17 11.91 23.41
CA VAL A 571 26.32 11.09 23.84
C VAL A 571 27.57 11.94 24.03
N ALA A 572 27.80 12.97 23.21
CA ALA A 572 28.91 13.91 23.40
C ALA A 572 28.77 14.67 24.73
N GLY A 573 27.57 15.14 25.07
CA GLY A 573 27.28 15.82 26.33
C GLY A 573 27.42 14.90 27.55
N GLU A 574 27.02 13.63 27.43
CA GLU A 574 27.26 12.63 28.47
C GLU A 574 28.75 12.32 28.65
N LEU A 575 29.50 12.19 27.56
CA LEU A 575 30.94 11.95 27.60
C LEU A 575 31.67 13.12 28.27
N ASP A 576 31.36 14.36 27.90
CA ASP A 576 31.91 15.58 28.50
C ASP A 576 31.67 15.61 30.02
N LYS A 577 30.44 15.35 30.45
CA LYS A 577 30.10 15.25 31.89
C LYS A 577 30.89 14.14 32.60
N ALA A 578 31.03 12.97 31.98
CA ALA A 578 31.76 11.84 32.56
C ALA A 578 33.27 12.12 32.68
N ILE A 579 33.85 12.86 31.73
CA ILE A 579 35.24 13.33 31.77
C ILE A 579 35.42 14.36 32.90
N LEU A 580 34.52 15.34 32.99
CA LEU A 580 34.59 16.40 34.01
C LEU A 580 34.44 15.85 35.44
N ALA A 581 33.71 14.74 35.61
CA ALA A 581 33.61 14.03 36.88
C ALA A 581 34.90 13.32 37.32
N GLN A 582 35.88 13.12 36.43
CA GLN A 582 37.19 12.57 36.79
C GLN A 582 38.09 13.65 37.43
N PRO A 583 39.05 13.25 38.28
CA PRO A 583 40.11 14.15 38.74
C PRO A 583 40.85 14.78 37.55
N THR A 584 41.23 16.06 37.67
CA THR A 584 41.86 16.82 36.58
C THR A 584 43.06 16.11 35.96
N GLU A 585 43.88 15.46 36.78
CA GLU A 585 45.08 14.72 36.38
C GLU A 585 44.79 13.46 35.56
N SER A 586 43.59 12.90 35.69
CA SER A 586 43.15 11.68 35.00
C SER A 586 42.41 11.99 33.69
N ARG A 587 42.18 13.27 33.37
CA ARG A 587 41.49 13.68 32.15
C ARG A 587 42.43 13.58 30.96
N LEU A 588 42.02 12.85 29.93
CA LEU A 588 42.82 12.66 28.73
C LEU A 588 42.44 13.69 27.65
N ALA A 589 43.42 14.38 27.08
CA ALA A 589 43.21 15.32 25.97
C ALA A 589 42.50 14.67 24.76
N ALA A 590 42.79 13.39 24.49
CA ALA A 590 42.14 12.62 23.43
C ALA A 590 40.63 12.43 23.65
N ASP A 591 40.17 12.41 24.91
CA ASP A 591 38.74 12.26 25.22
C ASP A 591 38.01 13.58 25.00
N GLN A 592 38.64 14.71 25.34
CA GLN A 592 38.13 16.04 25.01
C GLN A 592 38.08 16.28 23.49
N ALA A 593 39.13 15.88 22.77
CA ALA A 593 39.18 15.99 21.32
C ALA A 593 38.07 15.17 20.63
N LEU A 594 37.70 14.01 21.20
CA LEU A 594 36.55 13.23 20.71
C LEU A 594 35.23 13.99 20.91
N VAL A 595 35.01 14.62 22.06
CA VAL A 595 33.81 15.46 22.31
C VAL A 595 33.71 16.59 21.28
N GLU A 596 34.82 17.28 21.03
CA GLU A 596 34.88 18.37 20.04
C GLU A 596 34.58 17.87 18.62
N ALA A 597 35.19 16.75 18.22
CA ALA A 597 34.94 16.14 16.91
C ALA A 597 33.48 15.69 16.75
N MET A 598 32.86 15.15 17.80
CA MET A 598 31.44 14.81 17.79
C MET A 598 30.55 16.05 17.63
N ARG A 599 30.82 17.15 18.36
CA ARG A 599 30.10 18.41 18.23
C ARG A 599 30.22 19.01 16.82
N GLU A 600 31.38 18.88 16.18
CA GLU A 600 31.53 19.23 14.76
C GLU A 600 30.67 18.31 13.86
N GLY A 601 30.67 17.00 14.14
CA GLY A 601 29.82 16.02 13.48
C GLY A 601 28.32 16.38 13.53
N VAL A 602 27.83 16.87 14.67
CA VAL A 602 26.44 17.35 14.85
C VAL A 602 26.13 18.48 13.85
N LEU A 603 27.03 19.46 13.71
CA LEU A 603 26.85 20.56 12.75
C LEU A 603 26.90 20.06 11.30
N ARG A 604 27.75 19.08 11.01
CA ARG A 604 27.83 18.45 9.68
C ARG A 604 26.54 17.71 9.33
N LEU A 605 25.95 16.96 10.27
CA LEU A 605 24.66 16.28 10.12
C LEU A 605 23.53 17.26 9.80
N LYS A 606 23.38 18.32 10.61
CA LYS A 606 22.35 19.34 10.38
C LYS A 606 22.49 20.01 9.01
N ARG A 607 23.71 20.41 8.62
CA ARG A 607 23.98 20.97 7.29
C ARG A 607 23.64 19.98 6.18
N LYS A 608 24.01 18.72 6.34
CA LYS A 608 23.77 17.70 5.32
C LYS A 608 22.27 17.41 5.16
N GLY A 609 21.53 17.29 6.25
CA GLY A 609 20.07 17.15 6.23
C GLY A 609 19.40 18.28 5.45
N HIS A 610 19.79 19.53 5.75
CA HIS A 610 19.27 20.71 5.06
C HIS A 610 19.59 20.73 3.55
N GLU A 611 20.81 20.37 3.18
CA GLU A 611 21.25 20.23 1.78
C GLU A 611 20.40 19.18 1.04
N LEU A 612 20.19 18.01 1.66
CA LEU A 612 19.41 16.92 1.10
C LEU A 612 17.94 17.30 0.90
N ARG A 613 17.31 17.91 1.91
CA ARG A 613 15.93 18.43 1.80
C ARG A 613 15.80 19.43 0.68
N THR A 614 16.72 20.40 0.61
CA THR A 614 16.73 21.41 -0.45
C THR A 614 16.83 20.78 -1.84
N ALA A 615 17.75 19.85 -2.02
CA ALA A 615 17.91 19.15 -3.30
C ALA A 615 16.66 18.34 -3.68
N LEU A 616 16.02 17.67 -2.73
CA LEU A 616 14.79 16.91 -2.98
C LEU A 616 13.59 17.80 -3.26
N SER A 617 13.40 18.89 -2.50
CA SER A 617 12.31 19.84 -2.73
C SER A 617 12.35 20.44 -4.12
N LEU A 618 13.54 20.59 -4.73
CA LEU A 618 13.72 21.04 -6.12
C LEU A 618 13.57 19.93 -7.17
N ALA A 619 13.89 18.68 -6.82
CA ALA A 619 13.89 17.55 -7.76
C ALA A 619 12.53 16.86 -7.89
N LEU A 620 11.75 16.80 -6.80
CA LEU A 620 10.44 16.15 -6.76
C LEU A 620 9.37 17.03 -7.41
N PRO A 621 8.22 16.44 -7.82
CA PRO A 621 7.06 17.20 -8.26
C PRO A 621 6.64 18.26 -7.21
N PRO A 622 6.15 19.42 -7.66
CA PRO A 622 5.83 20.52 -6.76
C PRO A 622 4.60 20.19 -5.92
N THR A 623 4.74 20.36 -4.60
CA THR A 623 3.66 20.27 -3.62
C THR A 623 3.57 21.58 -2.85
N HIS A 624 2.45 21.81 -2.18
CA HIS A 624 2.30 22.98 -1.30
C HIS A 624 3.43 23.08 -0.26
N GLY A 625 3.76 21.98 0.43
CA GLY A 625 4.80 21.96 1.47
C GLY A 625 6.21 22.24 0.93
N ASN A 626 6.56 21.66 -0.23
CA ASN A 626 7.86 21.91 -0.86
C ASN A 626 7.99 23.38 -1.29
N LEU A 627 6.94 23.97 -1.85
CA LEU A 627 6.93 25.39 -2.20
C LEU A 627 7.07 26.28 -0.97
N GLN A 628 6.32 26.00 0.11
CA GLN A 628 6.40 26.76 1.36
C GLN A 628 7.85 26.77 1.87
N PHE A 629 8.48 25.60 1.97
CA PHE A 629 9.88 25.48 2.38
C PHE A 629 10.81 26.31 1.48
N LEU A 630 10.70 26.18 0.15
CA LEU A 630 11.58 26.90 -0.78
C LEU A 630 11.37 28.43 -0.74
N PHE A 631 10.15 28.91 -0.48
CA PHE A 631 9.89 30.32 -0.24
C PHE A 631 10.51 30.82 1.07
N ASP A 632 10.35 30.06 2.16
CA ASP A 632 10.90 30.41 3.47
C ASP A 632 12.44 30.44 3.44
N GLN A 633 13.05 29.51 2.69
CA GLN A 633 14.50 29.50 2.42
C GLN A 633 14.94 30.52 1.36
N GLN A 634 14.01 31.28 0.79
CA GLN A 634 14.31 32.29 -0.22
C GLN A 634 15.03 31.72 -1.46
N LEU A 635 14.70 30.49 -1.90
CA LEU A 635 15.35 29.80 -3.02
C LEU A 635 14.62 29.92 -4.35
N ILE A 636 13.36 30.35 -4.34
CA ILE A 636 12.52 30.51 -5.52
C ILE A 636 11.87 31.89 -5.55
N GLN A 637 11.35 32.25 -6.72
CA GLN A 637 10.59 33.48 -6.96
C GLN A 637 9.45 33.22 -7.95
N VAL A 638 8.44 34.11 -7.96
CA VAL A 638 7.25 33.96 -8.80
C VAL A 638 7.13 35.15 -9.75
N ALA A 639 6.72 34.87 -10.99
CA ALA A 639 6.35 35.88 -11.97
C ALA A 639 4.98 35.57 -12.57
N ARG A 640 4.11 36.58 -12.67
CA ARG A 640 2.84 36.48 -13.42
C ARG A 640 3.15 36.36 -14.91
N LEU A 641 2.50 35.42 -15.60
CA LEU A 641 2.65 35.22 -17.03
C LEU A 641 1.40 35.69 -17.77
N GLY A 642 1.54 36.80 -18.51
CA GLY A 642 0.52 37.31 -19.42
C GLY A 642 -0.85 37.54 -18.79
N GLU A 643 -1.84 37.72 -19.66
CA GLU A 643 -3.24 37.83 -19.29
C GLU A 643 -3.92 36.46 -19.18
N ARG A 644 -5.13 36.44 -18.62
CA ARG A 644 -5.90 35.22 -18.45
C ARG A 644 -6.22 34.56 -19.80
N ILE A 645 -5.97 33.26 -19.88
CA ILE A 645 -6.13 32.45 -21.08
C ILE A 645 -7.48 31.72 -21.02
N ALA A 646 -8.33 31.90 -22.02
CA ALA A 646 -9.59 31.16 -22.14
C ALA A 646 -9.30 29.69 -22.49
N LEU A 647 -9.88 28.75 -21.75
CA LEU A 647 -9.81 27.34 -22.12
C LEU A 647 -10.79 27.02 -23.25
N THR A 648 -10.36 26.13 -24.15
CA THR A 648 -11.16 25.63 -25.27
C THR A 648 -11.72 24.24 -24.96
N GLY A 649 -12.93 23.95 -25.43
CA GLY A 649 -13.57 22.63 -25.29
C GLY A 649 -14.75 22.64 -24.32
N THR A 650 -14.90 21.57 -23.54
CA THR A 650 -16.01 21.42 -22.57
C THR A 650 -15.89 22.34 -21.37
N ARG A 651 -14.67 22.79 -21.04
CA ARG A 651 -14.43 23.80 -20.02
C ARG A 651 -14.44 25.21 -20.66
N LYS A 652 -15.12 26.14 -19.99
CA LYS A 652 -15.26 27.55 -20.41
C LYS A 652 -14.66 28.53 -19.38
N ASP A 653 -13.83 28.03 -18.47
CA ASP A 653 -13.11 28.83 -17.48
C ASP A 653 -11.84 29.46 -18.08
N PHE A 654 -11.24 30.37 -17.31
CA PHE A 654 -10.04 31.11 -17.65
C PHE A 654 -8.90 30.72 -16.71
N ILE A 655 -7.66 30.64 -17.23
CA ILE A 655 -6.47 30.36 -16.43
C ILE A 655 -5.59 31.61 -16.35
N GLN A 656 -5.21 32.02 -15.14
CA GLN A 656 -4.01 32.86 -14.92
C GLN A 656 -2.82 31.94 -14.63
N GLU A 657 -1.75 32.09 -15.41
CA GLU A 657 -0.52 31.34 -15.23
C GLU A 657 0.53 32.18 -14.48
N TYR A 658 1.31 31.51 -13.64
CA TYR A 658 2.50 32.04 -12.98
C TYR A 658 3.68 31.09 -13.19
N ALA A 659 4.86 31.64 -13.45
CA ALA A 659 6.12 30.90 -13.43
C ALA A 659 6.69 30.89 -12.02
N ILE A 660 7.13 29.72 -11.56
CA ILE A 660 7.93 29.57 -10.35
C ILE A 660 9.36 29.31 -10.81
N ASN A 661 10.25 30.25 -10.53
CA ASN A 661 11.62 30.26 -11.03
C ASN A 661 12.61 30.03 -9.89
N ASP A 662 13.79 29.51 -10.23
CA ASP A 662 14.95 29.65 -9.37
C ASP A 662 15.38 31.13 -9.26
N ARG A 663 16.33 31.42 -8.37
CA ARG A 663 16.89 32.78 -8.20
C ARG A 663 17.63 33.33 -9.41
N ARG A 664 18.00 32.48 -10.37
CA ARG A 664 18.64 32.88 -11.63
C ARG A 664 17.61 33.20 -12.72
N GLY A 665 16.32 32.96 -12.46
CA GLY A 665 15.22 33.24 -13.38
C GLY A 665 14.83 32.05 -14.27
N TYR A 666 15.40 30.86 -14.06
CA TYR A 666 15.02 29.68 -14.83
C TYR A 666 13.72 29.08 -14.28
N PRO A 667 12.74 28.77 -15.15
CA PRO A 667 11.48 28.18 -14.71
C PRO A 667 11.67 26.75 -14.21
N LEU A 668 11.24 26.51 -12.98
CA LEU A 668 11.20 25.18 -12.35
C LEU A 668 9.82 24.55 -12.53
N TRP A 669 8.76 25.32 -12.27
CA TRP A 669 7.37 24.87 -12.29
C TRP A 669 6.42 26.01 -12.70
N TYR A 670 5.14 25.69 -12.83
CA TYR A 670 4.09 26.67 -13.10
C TYR A 670 2.94 26.50 -12.11
N ALA A 671 2.27 27.61 -11.78
CA ALA A 671 1.01 27.59 -11.03
C ALA A 671 -0.13 28.10 -11.93
N HIS A 672 -1.23 27.36 -11.95
CA HIS A 672 -2.42 27.65 -12.74
C HIS A 672 -3.58 27.98 -11.82
N PHE A 673 -4.16 29.16 -11.98
CA PHE A 673 -5.32 29.63 -11.22
C PHE A 673 -6.54 29.69 -12.13
N HIS A 674 -7.61 28.99 -11.77
CA HIS A 674 -8.85 28.92 -12.54
C HIS A 674 -9.86 29.99 -12.10
N TYR A 675 -10.46 30.67 -13.07
CA TYR A 675 -11.45 31.71 -12.89
C TYR A 675 -12.68 31.46 -13.77
N ALA A 676 -13.87 31.81 -13.28
CA ALA A 676 -15.09 31.64 -14.05
C ALA A 676 -15.12 32.52 -15.32
N THR A 677 -14.55 33.73 -15.26
CA THR A 677 -14.53 34.68 -16.39
C THR A 677 -13.19 35.42 -16.46
N ALA A 678 -12.93 36.11 -17.57
CA ALA A 678 -11.75 36.94 -17.75
C ALA A 678 -11.58 38.04 -16.67
N ASN A 679 -12.68 38.53 -16.09
CA ASN A 679 -12.69 39.68 -15.18
C ASN A 679 -13.03 39.32 -13.72
N THR A 680 -13.11 38.03 -13.38
CA THR A 680 -13.34 37.58 -11.99
C THR A 680 -12.28 38.20 -11.05
N PRO A 681 -12.62 38.72 -9.86
CA PRO A 681 -11.62 39.27 -8.95
C PRO A 681 -10.51 38.26 -8.62
N LYS A 682 -9.27 38.73 -8.43
CA LYS A 682 -8.10 37.84 -8.22
C LYS A 682 -8.23 36.93 -6.99
N ALA A 683 -8.93 37.39 -5.95
CA ALA A 683 -9.18 36.61 -4.73
C ALA A 683 -10.22 35.49 -4.95
N ASP A 684 -11.06 35.60 -5.97
CA ASP A 684 -12.20 34.71 -6.23
C ASP A 684 -11.84 33.62 -7.26
N TYR A 685 -10.60 33.13 -7.22
CA TYR A 685 -10.21 31.97 -8.01
C TYR A 685 -10.89 30.71 -7.44
N GLY A 686 -11.31 29.79 -8.31
CA GLY A 686 -11.97 28.56 -7.89
C GLY A 686 -10.98 27.52 -7.36
N VAL A 687 -9.91 27.27 -8.12
CA VAL A 687 -8.87 26.31 -7.76
C VAL A 687 -7.51 26.78 -8.29
N ALA A 688 -6.47 26.51 -7.53
CA ALA A 688 -5.09 26.75 -7.92
C ALA A 688 -4.29 25.44 -7.81
N HIS A 689 -3.48 25.13 -8.81
CA HIS A 689 -2.66 23.93 -8.81
C HIS A 689 -1.31 24.15 -9.46
N LEU A 690 -0.37 23.28 -9.13
CA LEU A 690 1.01 23.28 -9.53
C LEU A 690 1.21 22.31 -10.71
N LYS A 691 2.15 22.65 -11.57
CA LYS A 691 2.48 21.89 -12.77
C LYS A 691 3.98 21.76 -12.92
N THR A 692 4.45 20.56 -13.23
CA THR A 692 5.81 20.41 -13.76
C THR A 692 5.91 21.05 -15.14
N ILE A 693 7.14 21.30 -15.60
CA ILE A 693 7.41 21.85 -16.94
C ILE A 693 6.73 20.98 -18.02
N ALA A 694 6.85 19.65 -17.90
CA ALA A 694 6.24 18.70 -18.84
C ALA A 694 4.70 18.72 -18.79
N GLN A 695 4.13 18.99 -17.61
CA GLN A 695 2.68 19.04 -17.41
C GLN A 695 2.05 20.39 -17.74
N ARG A 696 2.83 21.44 -18.04
CA ARG A 696 2.37 22.82 -18.19
C ARG A 696 1.11 22.96 -19.07
N LYS A 697 0.99 22.18 -20.14
CA LYS A 697 -0.15 22.25 -21.09
C LYS A 697 -1.24 21.20 -20.82
N GLN A 698 -1.07 20.33 -19.84
CA GLN A 698 -2.01 19.27 -19.51
C GLN A 698 -3.02 19.77 -18.47
N SER A 699 -4.32 19.54 -18.70
CA SER A 699 -5.34 19.88 -17.72
C SER A 699 -5.32 18.95 -16.51
N TYR A 700 -5.86 19.40 -15.37
CA TYR A 700 -6.03 18.54 -14.19
C TYR A 700 -6.82 17.25 -14.51
N TYR A 701 -7.91 17.36 -15.27
CA TYR A 701 -8.70 16.17 -15.65
C TYR A 701 -7.94 15.23 -16.58
N SER A 702 -7.15 15.77 -17.53
CA SER A 702 -6.31 14.92 -18.38
C SER A 702 -5.30 14.11 -17.56
N LEU A 703 -4.72 14.71 -16.51
CA LEU A 703 -3.83 13.99 -15.60
C LEU A 703 -4.59 12.92 -14.80
N LEU A 704 -5.76 13.26 -14.26
CA LEU A 704 -6.62 12.30 -13.57
C LEU A 704 -7.08 11.14 -14.47
N ASP A 705 -7.38 11.39 -15.74
CA ASP A 705 -7.81 10.35 -16.68
C ASP A 705 -6.71 9.30 -16.90
N THR A 706 -5.44 9.75 -16.94
CA THR A 706 -4.26 8.88 -17.04
C THR A 706 -3.85 8.24 -15.71
N ALA A 707 -4.43 8.66 -14.58
CA ALA A 707 -4.16 8.08 -13.27
C ALA A 707 -4.98 6.79 -13.08
N HIS A 708 -4.30 5.65 -13.14
CA HIS A 708 -4.90 4.31 -13.05
C HIS A 708 -4.71 3.63 -11.69
N SER A 709 -3.98 4.24 -10.76
CA SER A 709 -3.81 3.74 -9.39
C SER A 709 -4.28 4.78 -8.36
N PRO A 710 -4.68 4.36 -7.15
CA PRO A 710 -5.04 5.29 -6.07
C PRO A 710 -3.92 6.29 -5.79
N GLN A 711 -2.67 5.82 -5.76
CA GLN A 711 -1.51 6.67 -5.57
C GLN A 711 -1.40 7.75 -6.66
N ALA A 712 -1.53 7.36 -7.93
CA ALA A 712 -1.43 8.32 -9.03
C ALA A 712 -2.55 9.38 -8.96
N VAL A 713 -3.76 9.01 -8.53
CA VAL A 713 -4.86 9.96 -8.31
C VAL A 713 -4.52 10.94 -7.18
N VAL A 714 -3.98 10.43 -6.08
CA VAL A 714 -3.54 11.25 -4.94
C VAL A 714 -2.39 12.18 -5.33
N ASP A 715 -1.40 11.71 -6.11
CA ASP A 715 -0.26 12.52 -6.55
C ASP A 715 -0.70 13.69 -7.43
N VAL A 716 -1.65 13.45 -8.35
CA VAL A 716 -2.26 14.52 -9.17
C VAL A 716 -2.99 15.53 -8.28
N HIS A 717 -3.64 15.07 -7.21
CA HIS A 717 -4.36 15.93 -6.28
C HIS A 717 -3.45 16.71 -5.33
N ARG A 718 -2.32 16.15 -4.90
CA ARG A 718 -1.32 16.83 -4.04
C ARG A 718 -0.66 18.03 -4.70
N ALA A 719 -0.78 18.17 -6.01
CA ALA A 719 -0.35 19.36 -6.74
C ALA A 719 -1.24 20.60 -6.46
N MET A 720 -2.31 20.50 -5.67
CA MET A 720 -3.12 21.66 -5.29
C MET A 720 -2.31 22.69 -4.49
N LEU A 721 -2.53 23.98 -4.79
CA LEU A 721 -1.89 25.10 -4.11
C LEU A 721 -2.81 25.65 -3.01
N GLY A 722 -2.38 25.52 -1.76
CA GLY A 722 -3.11 26.06 -0.61
C GLY A 722 -3.25 27.60 -0.64
N LYS A 723 -4.38 28.07 -0.08
CA LYS A 723 -4.80 29.48 -0.11
C LYS A 723 -3.79 30.46 0.48
N ASN A 724 -3.11 30.10 1.58
CA ASN A 724 -2.12 30.97 2.23
C ASN A 724 -0.96 31.32 1.27
N LEU A 725 -0.41 30.32 0.58
CA LEU A 725 0.67 30.56 -0.40
C LEU A 725 0.16 31.38 -1.59
N ALA A 726 -1.03 31.07 -2.09
CA ALA A 726 -1.65 31.81 -3.18
C ALA A 726 -1.78 33.31 -2.85
N GLU A 727 -2.38 33.64 -1.71
CA GLU A 727 -2.59 35.01 -1.25
C GLU A 727 -1.29 35.76 -0.97
N ARG A 728 -0.29 35.07 -0.41
CA ARG A 728 0.98 35.70 -0.02
C ARG A 728 1.92 35.94 -1.19
N TRP A 729 1.99 35.02 -2.15
CA TRP A 729 3.08 35.01 -3.14
C TRP A 729 2.62 35.18 -4.60
N PHE A 730 1.37 34.85 -4.93
CA PHE A 730 0.89 34.85 -6.32
C PHE A 730 -0.06 36.01 -6.59
N LEU A 731 -1.13 36.13 -5.79
CA LEU A 731 -2.16 37.15 -5.98
C LEU A 731 -1.65 38.61 -5.91
N PRO A 732 -0.61 38.96 -5.12
CA PRO A 732 -0.05 40.32 -5.15
C PRO A 732 0.54 40.73 -6.50
N LEU A 733 0.88 39.76 -7.35
CA LEU A 733 1.41 40.01 -8.70
C LEU A 733 0.31 40.20 -9.75
N ALA A 734 -0.95 39.91 -9.40
CA ALA A 734 -2.11 40.20 -10.24
C ALA A 734 -2.59 41.64 -10.00
N PRO A 735 -3.05 42.34 -11.07
CA PRO A 735 -3.55 43.71 -10.97
C PRO A 735 -4.73 43.86 -10.00
#